data_AF-A0A2D5Z9A2-F1
#
_entry.id   AF-A0A2D5Z9A2-F1
#
_cell.length_a   1.000
_cell.length_b   1.000
_cell.length_c   1.000
_cell.angle_alpha   90.00
_cell.angle_beta   90.00
_cell.angle_gamma   90.00
#
_symmetry.space_group_name_H-M   'P 1'
#
loop_
_entity.id
_entity.type
_entity.pdbx_description
1 polymer ?
#
loop_
_entity_poly.entity_id
_entity_poly.type
_entity_poly.pdbx_seq_one_letter_code
_entity_poly.pdbx_strand_id
1 'polypeptide(L)'
;MTSPGGPPVHSESRSDHGPHVGRALLLLAALSLVGATAFTLSRGEVRTGFHRACLLRFTDAQAYARHRLDGTTDATHPFFGELARRNRTLLPTAVEALTRAGLPFETSVITVVVAVRTMFAVGFAWIVFAASGNLLVSMVAVALAFSLNPSATVYGYNATEAISGIMTASMFLGAIALLLLGRRRTSLVFWLLQGAVHPITFVCWAPVYLGLWCSRWLSRRKVGRAYCVVLLVGPVLVGLSIAAAETWHLLSVQVDDRFWALVRTRLMHTVFLGSERYQLPLQYVAATAALFVLGRPALREDAGDAFPLTRFNQYAAWLAAGIFVLYLVCVETQWSYVAAATLPLCFESVLIAMLLANAIGLAVRGDEPASVRAVSALYGLLLMMFLFSALTWSWLWALFVVAARSKKLAGGQVVAAGAGVMAIALYVVAVPDDTGRLAHRVGLLIDVLQGLLVVSLIYFACRGLQRFEARAAVAVLLAGVMILGQETWAPWRLRVAKDECVALLTGRAEQSAEKQAIDWLSGHVPPEAPVLTDPGVILHVVTPLNVSVNDDLPSLFVYMPDMASKLIDEIESIYGLNVVQLARERRRLSPAMHSAWPEARDRALDGEAYSYVVERTATARSETALVLYENEYVRIYGNPRQAATVAAN
;
A
#
# COMPACT_ATOMS: atom_id res chain seq x y z
N MET A 1 21.87 54.00 36.69
CA MET A 1 20.60 53.37 36.30
C MET A 1 20.71 52.93 34.84
N THR A 2 21.13 51.70 34.61
CA THR A 2 21.24 51.09 33.27
C THR A 2 20.21 49.97 33.19
N SER A 3 19.29 50.08 32.23
CA SER A 3 18.25 49.08 31.96
C SER A 3 18.88 47.77 31.50
N PRO A 4 18.43 46.59 31.98
CA PRO A 4 18.86 45.32 31.43
C PRO A 4 18.32 45.20 30.00
N GLY A 5 19.22 45.03 29.03
CA GLY A 5 18.89 44.78 27.63
C GLY A 5 18.09 43.48 27.52
N GLY A 6 16.83 43.59 27.07
CA GLY A 6 16.03 42.44 26.71
C GLY A 6 16.71 41.66 25.57
N PRO A 7 16.55 40.33 25.52
CA PRO A 7 17.11 39.52 24.45
C PRO A 7 16.61 40.03 23.11
N PRO A 8 17.47 40.14 22.08
CA PRO A 8 17.06 40.59 20.77
C PRO A 8 15.94 39.66 20.28
N VAL A 9 14.75 40.22 20.12
CA VAL A 9 13.67 39.56 19.39
C VAL A 9 14.23 39.36 17.99
N HIS A 10 14.63 38.14 17.66
CA HIS A 10 14.94 37.75 16.30
C HIS A 10 13.70 38.07 15.46
N SER A 11 13.70 39.24 14.83
CA SER A 11 12.79 39.55 13.75
C SER A 11 13.01 38.45 12.73
N GLU A 12 12.03 37.57 12.55
CA GLU A 12 11.99 36.64 11.43
C GLU A 12 12.29 37.47 10.20
N SER A 13 13.49 37.34 9.64
CA SER A 13 13.75 37.86 8.32
C SER A 13 12.77 37.11 7.43
N ARG A 14 11.68 37.78 7.07
CA ARG A 14 10.79 37.35 6.00
C ARG A 14 11.67 37.34 4.77
N SER A 15 12.35 36.22 4.55
CA SER A 15 13.11 36.01 3.34
C SER A 15 12.13 36.18 2.18
N ASP A 16 12.50 37.07 1.25
CA ASP A 16 11.75 37.44 0.05
C ASP A 16 11.56 36.28 -0.95
N HIS A 17 11.61 35.03 -0.47
CA HIS A 17 11.41 33.82 -1.25
C HIS A 17 9.93 33.47 -1.45
N GLY A 18 9.01 34.28 -0.88
CA GLY A 18 7.56 34.12 -0.98
C GLY A 18 7.00 34.03 -2.42
N PRO A 19 7.39 34.89 -3.38
CA PRO A 19 6.84 34.83 -4.74
C PRO A 19 7.38 33.65 -5.55
N HIS A 20 8.64 33.24 -5.32
CA HIS A 20 9.28 32.16 -6.07
C HIS A 20 8.72 30.78 -5.72
N VAL A 21 8.45 30.52 -4.43
CA VAL A 21 7.84 29.25 -4.00
C VAL A 21 6.43 29.09 -4.56
N GLY A 22 5.62 30.15 -4.59
CA GLY A 22 4.27 30.09 -5.17
C GLY A 22 4.27 29.70 -6.64
N ARG A 23 5.14 30.32 -7.44
CA ARG A 23 5.31 30.02 -8.87
C ARG A 23 5.82 28.59 -9.09
N ALA A 24 6.78 28.13 -8.28
CA ALA A 24 7.28 26.76 -8.33
C ALA A 24 6.18 25.74 -8.08
N LEU A 25 5.35 25.93 -7.04
CA LEU A 25 4.26 25.01 -6.71
C LEU A 25 3.22 24.94 -7.84
N LEU A 26 2.85 26.07 -8.44
CA LEU A 26 1.93 26.13 -9.58
C LEU A 26 2.50 25.43 -10.81
N LEU A 27 3.78 25.65 -11.12
CA LEU A 27 4.45 24.98 -12.24
C LEU A 27 4.48 23.46 -12.05
N LEU A 28 4.84 22.99 -10.85
CA LEU A 28 4.85 21.55 -10.54
C LEU A 28 3.45 20.94 -10.62
N ALA A 29 2.41 21.68 -10.20
CA ALA A 29 1.02 21.24 -10.36
C ALA A 29 0.61 21.16 -11.84
N ALA A 30 0.95 22.17 -12.65
CA ALA A 30 0.68 22.17 -14.09
C ALA A 30 1.40 21.02 -14.80
N LEU A 31 2.68 20.81 -14.52
CA LEU A 31 3.45 19.70 -15.09
C LEU A 31 2.91 18.33 -14.65
N SER A 32 2.48 18.21 -13.40
CA SER A 32 1.86 16.98 -12.90
C SER A 32 0.53 16.70 -13.60
N LEU A 33 -0.28 17.73 -13.86
CA LEU A 33 -1.53 17.61 -14.60
C LEU A 33 -1.28 17.24 -16.06
N VAL A 34 -0.35 17.92 -16.73
CA VAL A 34 0.05 17.60 -18.10
C VAL A 34 0.60 16.18 -18.18
N GLY A 35 1.49 15.80 -17.26
CA GLY A 35 2.04 14.45 -17.17
C GLY A 35 0.96 13.40 -16.94
N ALA A 36 0.06 13.60 -15.97
CA ALA A 36 -1.06 12.71 -15.69
C ALA A 36 -2.00 12.60 -16.90
N THR A 37 -2.27 13.70 -17.58
CA THR A 37 -3.14 13.75 -18.77
C THR A 37 -2.48 13.04 -19.93
N ALA A 38 -1.25 13.39 -20.29
CA ALA A 38 -0.47 12.75 -21.34
C ALA A 38 -0.33 11.25 -21.10
N PHE A 39 -0.10 10.85 -19.86
CA PHE A 39 0.03 9.45 -19.47
C PHE A 39 -1.31 8.69 -19.46
N THR A 40 -2.42 9.39 -19.29
CA THR A 40 -3.77 8.82 -19.43
C THR A 40 -4.16 8.73 -20.91
N LEU A 41 -3.76 9.72 -21.71
CA LEU A 41 -4.03 9.82 -23.14
C LEU A 41 -3.06 9.03 -24.02
N SER A 42 -1.91 8.55 -23.51
CA SER A 42 -0.88 7.85 -24.28
C SER A 42 -1.29 6.46 -24.78
N ARG A 43 -2.57 6.10 -24.71
CA ARG A 43 -3.20 4.89 -25.29
C ARG A 43 -2.47 3.58 -24.98
N GLY A 44 -1.72 3.51 -23.88
CA GLY A 44 -0.94 2.33 -23.50
C GLY A 44 0.33 2.08 -24.31
N GLU A 45 0.87 3.08 -25.02
CA GLU A 45 2.18 3.00 -25.69
C GLU A 45 3.33 3.17 -24.68
N VAL A 46 3.16 4.04 -23.67
CA VAL A 46 4.11 4.21 -22.56
C VAL A 46 3.73 3.26 -21.43
N ARG A 47 4.08 1.98 -21.58
CA ARG A 47 3.72 0.91 -20.64
C ARG A 47 4.62 0.88 -19.41
N THR A 48 4.46 1.82 -18.49
CA THR A 48 4.98 1.62 -17.13
C THR A 48 3.96 0.79 -16.34
N GLY A 49 4.42 -0.04 -15.40
CA GLY A 49 3.51 -0.76 -14.54
C GLY A 49 2.54 0.17 -13.77
N PHE A 50 2.91 1.44 -13.56
CA PHE A 50 2.15 2.41 -12.78
C PHE A 50 0.81 2.70 -13.43
N HIS A 51 0.83 2.88 -14.76
CA HIS A 51 -0.38 3.01 -15.57
C HIS A 51 -1.34 1.87 -15.32
N ARG A 52 -0.78 0.66 -15.41
CA ARG A 52 -1.51 -0.59 -15.34
C ARG A 52 -2.15 -0.80 -13.99
N ALA A 53 -1.42 -0.59 -12.88
CA ALA A 53 -1.99 -0.80 -11.55
C ALA A 53 -2.93 0.32 -11.12
N CYS A 54 -2.74 1.55 -11.62
CA CYS A 54 -3.76 2.58 -11.49
C CYS A 54 -5.05 2.07 -12.14
N LEU A 55 -5.01 1.72 -13.43
CA LEU A 55 -6.19 1.26 -14.19
C LEU A 55 -6.89 0.05 -13.56
N LEU A 56 -6.13 -0.98 -13.22
CA LEU A 56 -6.62 -2.23 -12.67
C LEU A 56 -7.40 -2.14 -11.36
N ARG A 57 -7.18 -1.08 -10.59
CA ARG A 57 -7.70 -0.96 -9.24
C ARG A 57 -8.76 0.13 -9.12
N PHE A 58 -9.07 0.85 -10.21
CA PHE A 58 -10.19 1.81 -10.28
C PHE A 58 -11.55 1.14 -10.29
N THR A 59 -11.59 -0.19 -10.42
CA THR A 59 -12.78 -1.03 -10.24
C THR A 59 -13.50 -0.72 -8.93
N ASP A 60 -12.79 -0.39 -7.85
CA ASP A 60 -13.43 -0.04 -6.58
C ASP A 60 -14.30 1.21 -6.69
N ALA A 61 -13.74 2.35 -7.13
CA ALA A 61 -14.50 3.61 -7.23
C ALA A 61 -15.58 3.53 -8.32
N GLN A 62 -15.27 2.86 -9.44
CA GLN A 62 -16.16 2.68 -10.58
C GLN A 62 -17.38 1.83 -10.21
N ALA A 63 -17.17 0.67 -9.60
CA ALA A 63 -18.26 -0.23 -9.22
C ALA A 63 -19.21 0.41 -8.22
N TYR A 64 -18.69 0.98 -7.13
CA TYR A 64 -19.54 1.63 -6.13
C TYR A 64 -20.33 2.80 -6.72
N ALA A 65 -19.71 3.64 -7.56
CA ALA A 65 -20.40 4.74 -8.22
C ALA A 65 -21.47 4.23 -9.20
N ARG A 66 -21.15 3.20 -10.00
CA ARG A 66 -22.04 2.61 -10.98
C ARG A 66 -23.28 2.00 -10.33
N HIS A 67 -23.10 1.15 -9.30
CA HIS A 67 -24.22 0.55 -8.59
C HIS A 67 -25.16 1.58 -7.95
N ARG A 68 -24.65 2.72 -7.50
CA ARG A 68 -25.49 3.82 -6.98
C ARG A 68 -26.21 4.61 -8.05
N LEU A 69 -25.53 4.89 -9.17
CA LEU A 69 -26.12 5.61 -10.29
C LEU A 69 -27.22 4.78 -10.96
N ASP A 70 -26.99 3.48 -11.10
CA ASP A 70 -27.90 2.53 -11.74
C ASP A 70 -28.99 2.00 -10.78
N GLY A 71 -28.88 2.28 -9.47
CA GLY A 71 -29.83 1.81 -8.45
C GLY A 71 -29.79 0.29 -8.21
N THR A 72 -28.68 -0.37 -8.52
CA THR A 72 -28.57 -1.84 -8.51
C THR A 72 -28.00 -2.41 -7.21
N THR A 73 -27.77 -1.58 -6.18
CA THR A 73 -27.22 -2.04 -4.90
C THR A 73 -28.08 -3.12 -4.23
N ASP A 74 -29.41 -3.08 -4.42
CA ASP A 74 -30.34 -4.08 -3.86
C ASP A 74 -30.36 -5.42 -4.61
N ALA A 75 -29.91 -5.42 -5.87
CA ALA A 75 -29.84 -6.63 -6.70
C ALA A 75 -28.54 -7.43 -6.48
N THR A 76 -27.51 -6.77 -5.92
CA THR A 76 -26.22 -7.41 -5.62
C THR A 76 -26.24 -8.17 -4.30
N HIS A 77 -25.17 -8.94 -4.04
CA HIS A 77 -24.97 -9.62 -2.76
C HIS A 77 -25.21 -8.68 -1.57
N PRO A 78 -26.02 -9.03 -0.55
CA PRO A 78 -26.42 -8.10 0.51
C PRO A 78 -25.25 -7.44 1.26
N PHE A 79 -24.16 -8.18 1.46
CA PHE A 79 -22.94 -7.63 2.03
C PHE A 79 -22.38 -6.52 1.13
N PHE A 80 -22.18 -6.80 -0.15
CA PHE A 80 -21.62 -5.81 -1.08
C PHE A 80 -22.57 -4.61 -1.29
N GLY A 81 -23.87 -4.85 -1.42
CA GLY A 81 -24.88 -3.79 -1.54
C GLY A 81 -24.85 -2.82 -0.37
N GLU A 82 -24.70 -3.31 0.87
CA GLU A 82 -24.57 -2.46 2.05
C GLU A 82 -23.25 -1.68 2.06
N LEU A 83 -22.13 -2.29 1.67
CA LEU A 83 -20.85 -1.60 1.53
C LEU A 83 -20.96 -0.48 0.49
N ALA A 84 -21.55 -0.79 -0.65
CA ALA A 84 -21.78 0.14 -1.74
C ALA A 84 -22.66 1.30 -1.31
N ARG A 85 -23.69 1.09 -0.47
CA ARG A 85 -24.51 2.18 0.09
C ARG A 85 -23.74 3.05 1.10
N ARG A 86 -22.95 2.43 1.98
CA ARG A 86 -22.27 3.13 3.08
C ARG A 86 -20.98 3.85 2.65
N ASN A 87 -20.33 3.43 1.58
CA ASN A 87 -19.01 3.94 1.18
C ASN A 87 -19.00 5.38 0.63
N ARG A 88 -19.20 6.39 1.49
CA ARG A 88 -19.21 7.81 1.09
C ARG A 88 -17.81 8.43 0.92
N THR A 89 -16.81 7.63 0.59
CA THR A 89 -15.46 8.16 0.31
C THR A 89 -15.48 9.08 -0.91
N LEU A 90 -14.52 9.99 -0.99
CA LEU A 90 -14.50 11.06 -2.00
C LEU A 90 -14.50 10.50 -3.44
N LEU A 91 -13.80 9.40 -3.70
CA LEU A 91 -13.60 8.89 -5.06
C LEU A 91 -14.92 8.44 -5.73
N PRO A 92 -15.69 7.47 -5.19
CA PRO A 92 -16.96 7.07 -5.79
C PRO A 92 -17.96 8.23 -5.80
N THR A 93 -17.98 9.06 -4.76
CA THR A 93 -18.87 10.24 -4.67
C THR A 93 -18.55 11.29 -5.74
N ALA A 94 -17.27 11.50 -6.05
CA ALA A 94 -16.85 12.42 -7.11
C ALA A 94 -17.24 11.92 -8.49
N VAL A 95 -17.08 10.61 -8.78
CA VAL A 95 -17.55 10.02 -10.04
C VAL A 95 -19.06 10.19 -10.17
N GLU A 96 -19.81 9.82 -9.14
CA GLU A 96 -21.26 9.96 -9.07
C GLU A 96 -21.71 11.42 -9.30
N ALA A 97 -21.07 12.39 -8.62
CA ALA A 97 -21.38 13.81 -8.75
C ALA A 97 -21.08 14.35 -10.17
N LEU A 98 -19.93 13.99 -10.76
CA LEU A 98 -19.56 14.39 -12.12
C LEU A 98 -20.54 13.80 -13.15
N THR A 99 -20.95 12.54 -12.98
CA THR A 99 -21.91 11.90 -13.88
C THR A 99 -23.29 12.55 -13.77
N ARG A 100 -23.75 12.83 -12.54
CA ARG A 100 -25.01 13.58 -12.32
C ARG A 100 -24.95 15.02 -12.84
N ALA A 101 -23.76 15.62 -12.91
CA ALA A 101 -23.55 16.93 -13.53
C ALA A 101 -23.60 16.90 -15.07
N GLY A 102 -23.81 15.73 -15.69
CA GLY A 102 -24.02 15.57 -17.13
C GLY A 102 -22.79 15.06 -17.89
N LEU A 103 -21.69 14.72 -17.21
CA LEU A 103 -20.56 14.06 -17.88
C LEU A 103 -20.86 12.57 -18.11
N PRO A 104 -20.44 11.97 -19.24
CA PRO A 104 -20.49 10.52 -19.40
C PRO A 104 -19.76 9.81 -18.26
N PHE A 105 -20.24 8.64 -17.85
CA PHE A 105 -19.69 7.90 -16.72
C PHE A 105 -18.19 7.61 -16.89
N GLU A 106 -17.79 7.15 -18.07
CA GLU A 106 -16.40 6.86 -18.42
C GLU A 106 -15.53 8.13 -18.34
N THR A 107 -16.07 9.27 -18.79
CA THR A 107 -15.39 10.57 -18.71
C THR A 107 -15.24 11.03 -17.26
N SER A 108 -16.26 10.81 -16.43
CA SER A 108 -16.23 11.10 -15.00
C SER A 108 -15.15 10.27 -14.30
N VAL A 109 -15.08 8.97 -14.58
CA VAL A 109 -14.04 8.07 -14.08
C VAL A 109 -12.66 8.55 -14.50
N ILE A 110 -12.42 8.78 -15.80
CA ILE A 110 -11.14 9.26 -16.34
C ILE A 110 -10.72 10.58 -15.68
N THR A 111 -11.66 11.50 -15.46
CA THR A 111 -11.39 12.79 -14.80
C THR A 111 -10.88 12.59 -13.38
N VAL A 112 -11.53 11.70 -12.61
CA VAL A 112 -11.07 11.35 -11.26
C VAL A 112 -9.70 10.68 -11.32
N VAL A 113 -9.45 9.77 -12.26
CA VAL A 113 -8.13 9.12 -12.46
C VAL A 113 -7.03 10.15 -12.68
N VAL A 114 -7.24 11.12 -13.58
CA VAL A 114 -6.27 12.19 -13.86
C VAL A 114 -6.01 13.03 -12.61
N ALA A 115 -7.05 13.35 -11.85
CA ALA A 115 -6.93 14.09 -10.60
C ALA A 115 -6.09 13.32 -9.55
N VAL A 116 -6.33 12.02 -9.36
CA VAL A 116 -5.52 11.19 -8.44
C VAL A 116 -4.06 11.16 -8.86
N ARG A 117 -3.79 10.88 -10.14
CA ARG A 117 -2.44 10.83 -10.71
C ARG A 117 -1.69 12.16 -10.55
N THR A 118 -2.41 13.26 -10.74
CA THR A 118 -1.88 14.61 -10.54
C THR A 118 -1.52 14.84 -9.09
N MET A 119 -2.43 14.53 -8.15
CA MET A 119 -2.16 14.66 -6.71
C MET A 119 -0.97 13.82 -6.27
N PHE A 120 -0.82 12.61 -6.82
CA PHE A 120 0.34 11.76 -6.55
C PHE A 120 1.66 12.44 -6.92
N ALA A 121 1.78 12.86 -8.18
CA ALA A 121 2.99 13.50 -8.69
C ALA A 121 3.29 14.84 -8.00
N VAL A 122 2.24 15.62 -7.68
CA VAL A 122 2.37 16.88 -6.94
C VAL A 122 2.94 16.65 -5.54
N GLY A 123 2.36 15.72 -4.77
CA GLY A 123 2.82 15.42 -3.41
C GLY A 123 4.29 14.98 -3.37
N PHE A 124 4.67 14.10 -4.31
CA PHE A 124 6.06 13.63 -4.43
C PHE A 124 7.03 14.72 -4.89
N ALA A 125 6.69 15.47 -5.94
CA ALA A 125 7.53 16.55 -6.45
C ALA A 125 7.72 17.67 -5.42
N TRP A 126 6.70 18.00 -4.64
CA TRP A 126 6.79 19.00 -3.59
C TRP A 126 7.68 18.56 -2.43
N ILE A 127 7.65 17.29 -2.02
CA ILE A 127 8.56 16.81 -0.97
C ILE A 127 10.01 16.77 -1.46
N VAL A 128 10.25 16.44 -2.74
CA VAL A 128 11.57 16.55 -3.38
C VAL A 128 12.03 18.01 -3.44
N PHE A 129 11.12 18.95 -3.73
CA PHE A 129 11.43 20.38 -3.71
C PHE A 129 11.81 20.85 -2.31
N ALA A 130 11.05 20.44 -1.29
CA ALA A 130 11.36 20.72 0.10
C ALA A 130 12.71 20.12 0.54
N ALA A 131 13.10 18.94 0.01
CA ALA A 131 14.35 18.28 0.33
C ALA A 131 15.58 18.90 -0.36
N SER A 132 15.44 19.28 -1.63
CA SER A 132 16.54 19.70 -2.50
C SER A 132 16.70 21.22 -2.61
N GLY A 133 15.62 21.98 -2.42
CA GLY A 133 15.55 23.41 -2.75
C GLY A 133 15.67 23.70 -4.25
N ASN A 134 15.65 22.69 -5.12
CA ASN A 134 15.92 22.82 -6.55
C ASN A 134 14.66 22.52 -7.38
N LEU A 135 14.17 23.54 -8.09
CA LEU A 135 12.97 23.44 -8.92
C LEU A 135 13.16 22.46 -10.08
N LEU A 136 14.32 22.48 -10.76
CA LEU A 136 14.59 21.60 -11.89
C LEU A 136 14.56 20.13 -11.46
N VAL A 137 15.19 19.80 -10.33
CA VAL A 137 15.18 18.45 -9.76
C VAL A 137 13.75 18.00 -9.43
N SER A 138 12.91 18.93 -8.95
CA SER A 138 11.52 18.65 -8.62
C SER A 138 10.64 18.48 -9.86
N MET A 139 10.94 19.21 -10.95
CA MET A 139 10.30 18.99 -12.25
C MET A 139 10.64 17.61 -12.81
N VAL A 140 11.90 17.19 -12.69
CA VAL A 140 12.31 15.82 -13.05
C VAL A 140 11.60 14.79 -12.15
N ALA A 141 11.43 15.08 -10.86
CA ALA A 141 10.70 14.21 -9.94
C ALA A 141 9.22 14.01 -10.34
N VAL A 142 8.58 14.97 -11.01
CA VAL A 142 7.23 14.79 -11.59
C VAL A 142 7.25 13.67 -12.62
N ALA A 143 8.21 13.67 -13.55
CA ALA A 143 8.34 12.61 -14.55
C ALA A 143 8.63 11.26 -13.89
N LEU A 144 9.53 11.26 -12.90
CA LEU A 144 9.90 10.05 -12.16
C LEU A 144 8.73 9.45 -11.38
N ALA A 145 7.81 10.28 -10.86
CA ALA A 145 6.61 9.79 -10.18
C ALA A 145 5.78 8.85 -11.07
N PHE A 146 5.68 9.14 -12.37
CA PHE A 146 4.95 8.30 -13.32
C PHE A 146 5.75 7.07 -13.80
N SER A 147 7.05 7.05 -13.53
CA SER A 147 7.97 5.93 -13.84
C SER A 147 8.14 4.95 -12.67
N LEU A 148 7.66 5.27 -11.46
CA LEU A 148 7.74 4.40 -10.30
C LEU A 148 7.00 3.09 -10.54
N ASN A 149 7.56 1.97 -10.06
CA ASN A 149 6.88 0.67 -10.16
C ASN A 149 5.52 0.74 -9.42
N PRO A 150 4.43 0.23 -10.00
CA PRO A 150 3.12 0.18 -9.37
C PRO A 150 3.14 -0.55 -8.02
N SER A 151 3.93 -1.60 -7.85
CA SER A 151 4.05 -2.27 -6.56
C SER A 151 4.68 -1.38 -5.48
N ALA A 152 5.46 -0.37 -5.87
CA ALA A 152 6.06 0.62 -4.96
C ALA A 152 5.10 1.72 -4.55
N THR A 153 4.08 1.96 -5.38
CA THR A 153 3.07 2.99 -5.15
C THR A 153 1.83 2.41 -4.48
N VAL A 154 1.53 1.13 -4.72
CA VAL A 154 0.28 0.52 -4.30
C VAL A 154 0.45 -0.41 -3.10
N TYR A 155 -0.55 -0.45 -2.21
CA TYR A 155 -0.73 -1.50 -1.20
C TYR A 155 -0.57 -2.89 -1.86
N GLY A 156 0.51 -3.60 -1.52
CA GLY A 156 0.84 -4.89 -2.14
C GLY A 156 -0.12 -6.04 -1.78
N TYR A 157 -1.04 -5.83 -0.85
CA TYR A 157 -1.63 -6.94 -0.07
C TYR A 157 -3.15 -7.04 -0.10
N ASN A 158 -3.87 -6.03 -0.60
CA ASN A 158 -5.28 -6.16 -0.92
C ASN A 158 -5.53 -5.63 -2.35
N ALA A 159 -6.22 -6.42 -3.17
CA ALA A 159 -6.50 -6.07 -4.56
C ALA A 159 -7.48 -4.89 -4.68
N THR A 160 -8.21 -4.59 -3.60
CA THR A 160 -9.41 -3.74 -3.54
C THR A 160 -9.29 -2.45 -2.69
N GLU A 161 -8.06 -1.99 -2.38
CA GLU A 161 -7.87 -0.80 -1.50
C GLU A 161 -6.81 0.22 -1.97
N ALA A 162 -6.44 0.19 -3.24
CA ALA A 162 -5.17 0.78 -3.69
C ALA A 162 -5.17 2.31 -3.92
N ILE A 163 -6.25 2.88 -4.44
CA ILE A 163 -6.20 4.24 -5.01
C ILE A 163 -6.37 5.32 -3.95
N SER A 164 -7.29 5.13 -3.00
CA SER A 164 -7.48 6.02 -1.85
C SER A 164 -6.20 6.07 -1.00
N GLY A 165 -5.53 4.93 -0.87
CA GLY A 165 -4.25 4.79 -0.18
C GLY A 165 -3.09 5.59 -0.80
N ILE A 166 -2.89 5.48 -2.12
CA ILE A 166 -1.90 6.28 -2.87
C ILE A 166 -2.17 7.77 -2.74
N MET A 167 -3.43 8.15 -2.98
CA MET A 167 -3.86 9.54 -2.95
C MET A 167 -3.57 10.16 -1.59
N THR A 168 -3.88 9.44 -0.51
CA THR A 168 -3.66 9.95 0.84
C THR A 168 -2.21 10.00 1.27
N ALA A 169 -1.38 9.03 0.89
CA ALA A 169 0.07 9.12 1.10
C ALA A 169 0.65 10.39 0.43
N SER A 170 0.26 10.69 -0.81
CA SER A 170 0.74 11.88 -1.51
C SER A 170 0.16 13.18 -0.99
N MET A 171 -1.11 13.21 -0.59
CA MET A 171 -1.69 14.38 0.08
C MET A 171 -1.00 14.67 1.41
N PHE A 172 -0.66 13.62 2.18
CA PHE A 172 0.14 13.75 3.39
C PHE A 172 1.53 14.31 3.08
N LEU A 173 2.25 13.74 2.12
CA LEU A 173 3.57 14.24 1.69
C LEU A 173 3.51 15.68 1.19
N GLY A 174 2.48 16.04 0.43
CA GLY A 174 2.22 17.41 -0.01
C GLY A 174 1.94 18.36 1.16
N ALA A 175 1.14 17.93 2.14
CA ALA A 175 0.89 18.69 3.37
C ALA A 175 2.17 18.92 4.16
N ILE A 176 3.03 17.90 4.29
CA ILE A 176 4.34 18.02 4.95
C ILE A 176 5.28 18.94 4.16
N ALA A 177 5.36 18.78 2.84
CA ALA A 177 6.19 19.64 1.99
C ALA A 177 5.78 21.12 2.12
N LEU A 178 4.49 21.42 2.00
CA LEU A 178 3.95 22.76 2.20
C LEU A 178 4.25 23.29 3.60
N LEU A 179 4.13 22.44 4.63
CA LEU A 179 4.50 22.80 5.98
C LEU A 179 5.97 23.19 6.01
N LEU A 180 6.88 22.34 5.52
CA LEU A 180 8.32 22.57 5.45
C LEU A 180 8.69 23.85 4.67
N LEU A 181 7.95 24.20 3.63
CA LEU A 181 8.09 25.43 2.84
C LEU A 181 7.45 26.67 3.49
N GLY A 182 6.91 26.55 4.71
CA GLY A 182 6.30 27.67 5.46
C GLY A 182 4.86 28.00 5.08
N ARG A 183 4.21 27.21 4.20
CA ARG A 183 2.83 27.40 3.73
C ARG A 183 1.82 26.74 4.66
N ARG A 184 1.77 27.21 5.90
CA ARG A 184 0.97 26.60 6.99
C ARG A 184 -0.51 26.45 6.65
N ARG A 185 -1.18 27.52 6.21
CA ARG A 185 -2.62 27.47 5.89
C ARG A 185 -2.93 26.47 4.78
N THR A 186 -2.17 26.49 3.69
CA THR A 186 -2.35 25.55 2.57
C THR A 186 -2.03 24.12 2.98
N SER A 187 -0.99 23.93 3.80
CA SER A 187 -0.66 22.62 4.38
C SER A 187 -1.82 22.05 5.19
N LEU A 188 -2.47 22.87 6.03
CA LEU A 188 -3.62 22.44 6.84
C LEU A 188 -4.80 22.02 5.96
N VAL A 189 -5.09 22.78 4.88
CA VAL A 189 -6.13 22.41 3.92
C VAL A 189 -5.85 21.05 3.27
N PHE A 190 -4.61 20.82 2.82
CA PHE A 190 -4.21 19.52 2.24
C PHE A 190 -4.35 18.38 3.24
N TRP A 191 -3.97 18.60 4.50
CA TRP A 191 -4.11 17.62 5.56
C TRP A 191 -5.58 17.33 5.90
N LEU A 192 -6.44 18.35 5.99
CA LEU A 192 -7.88 18.15 6.22
C LEU A 192 -8.57 17.44 5.05
N LEU A 193 -8.18 17.76 3.81
CA LEU A 193 -8.69 17.07 2.62
C LEU A 193 -8.30 15.59 2.63
N GLN A 194 -7.11 15.23 3.15
CA GLN A 194 -6.71 13.83 3.35
C GLN A 194 -7.71 13.07 4.23
N GLY A 195 -8.24 13.73 5.28
CA GLY A 195 -9.27 13.16 6.15
C GLY A 195 -10.58 12.85 5.43
N ALA A 196 -10.99 13.70 4.48
CA ALA A 196 -12.17 13.46 3.65
C ALA A 196 -11.98 12.32 2.64
N VAL A 197 -10.73 12.09 2.21
CA VAL A 197 -10.39 11.03 1.25
C VAL A 197 -10.29 9.67 1.94
N HIS A 198 -9.51 9.59 3.02
CA HIS A 198 -9.23 8.35 3.72
C HIS A 198 -9.02 8.64 5.22
N PRO A 199 -10.11 8.58 6.02
CA PRO A 199 -10.08 8.91 7.44
C PRO A 199 -9.06 8.07 8.23
N ILE A 200 -8.94 6.78 7.95
CA ILE A 200 -8.01 5.88 8.63
C ILE A 200 -6.55 6.35 8.44
N THR A 201 -6.11 6.52 7.20
CA THR A 201 -4.76 7.03 6.89
C THR A 201 -4.52 8.42 7.48
N PHE A 202 -5.52 9.30 7.47
CA PHE A 202 -5.44 10.61 8.13
C PHE A 202 -5.17 10.49 9.63
N VAL A 203 -5.92 9.65 10.35
CA VAL A 203 -5.74 9.42 11.79
C VAL A 203 -4.37 8.82 12.08
N CYS A 204 -3.98 7.80 11.31
CA CYS A 204 -2.69 7.13 11.45
C CYS A 204 -1.49 8.10 11.31
N TRP A 205 -1.57 9.05 10.38
CA TRP A 205 -0.48 10.01 10.11
C TRP A 205 -0.59 11.35 10.85
N ALA A 206 -1.73 11.63 11.48
CA ALA A 206 -1.98 12.84 12.25
C ALA A 206 -0.89 13.13 13.30
N PRO A 207 -0.35 12.15 14.06
CA PRO A 207 0.72 12.42 15.01
C PRO A 207 1.97 13.02 14.35
N VAL A 208 2.41 12.51 13.20
CA VAL A 208 3.60 13.08 12.53
C VAL A 208 3.32 14.51 12.04
N TYR A 209 2.15 14.76 11.45
CA TYR A 209 1.75 16.09 11.00
C TYR A 209 1.70 17.10 12.16
N LEU A 210 0.95 16.77 13.22
CA LEU A 210 0.76 17.62 14.39
C LEU A 210 2.07 17.86 15.13
N GLY A 211 2.91 16.83 15.24
CA GLY A 211 4.27 16.95 15.77
C GLY A 211 5.10 17.99 15.02
N LEU A 212 5.16 17.88 13.68
CA LEU A 212 5.90 18.82 12.85
C LEU A 212 5.33 20.23 12.96
N TRP A 213 4.00 20.36 12.92
CA TRP A 213 3.29 21.64 13.06
C TRP A 213 3.59 22.32 14.39
N CYS A 214 3.48 21.58 15.50
CA CYS A 214 3.76 22.09 16.84
C CYS A 214 5.25 22.39 17.04
N SER A 215 6.15 21.57 16.50
CA SER A 215 7.61 21.79 16.59
C SER A 215 8.06 23.08 15.91
N ARG A 216 7.28 23.55 14.93
CA ARG A 216 7.43 24.84 14.24
C ARG A 216 6.87 26.02 15.03
N TRP A 217 5.88 25.79 15.87
CA TRP A 217 5.28 26.82 16.74
C TRP A 217 6.05 27.02 18.04
N LEU A 218 6.54 25.94 18.64
CA LEU A 218 7.01 25.96 20.02
C LEU A 218 8.53 26.16 20.17
N SER A 219 9.30 26.16 19.07
CA SER A 219 10.75 26.45 18.99
C SER A 219 11.67 25.77 20.04
N ARG A 220 11.17 24.79 20.80
CA ARG A 220 11.87 24.22 21.98
C ARG A 220 12.40 22.82 21.68
N ARG A 221 13.73 22.66 21.68
CA ARG A 221 14.44 21.37 21.51
C ARG A 221 13.94 20.27 22.47
N LYS A 222 13.54 20.61 23.70
CA LYS A 222 13.03 19.65 24.70
C LYS A 222 11.69 19.02 24.31
N VAL A 223 10.83 19.74 23.59
CA VAL A 223 9.52 19.23 23.13
C VAL A 223 9.71 18.09 22.13
N GLY A 224 10.77 18.14 21.32
CA GLY A 224 11.03 17.12 20.29
C GLY A 224 11.28 15.72 20.86
N ARG A 225 12.03 15.58 21.97
CA ARG A 225 12.32 14.27 22.57
C ARG A 225 11.11 13.65 23.24
N ALA A 226 10.39 14.44 24.04
CA ALA A 226 9.16 13.98 24.69
C ALA A 226 8.12 13.55 23.64
N TYR A 227 8.00 14.30 22.55
CA TYR A 227 7.10 13.94 21.45
C TYR A 227 7.48 12.62 20.76
N CYS A 228 8.77 12.35 20.59
CA CYS A 228 9.23 11.06 20.03
C CYS A 228 8.81 9.87 20.91
N VAL A 229 8.84 10.02 22.24
CA VAL A 229 8.34 8.99 23.17
C VAL A 229 6.84 8.80 22.98
N VAL A 230 6.08 9.88 22.81
CA VAL A 230 4.64 9.82 22.51
C VAL A 230 4.39 9.09 21.17
N LEU A 231 5.20 9.32 20.14
CA LEU A 231 5.06 8.63 18.85
C LEU A 231 5.38 7.12 18.94
N LEU A 232 6.31 6.72 19.81
CA LEU A 232 6.62 5.31 20.06
C LEU A 232 5.53 4.61 20.88
N VAL A 233 5.16 5.22 22.01
CA VAL A 233 4.30 4.60 23.03
C VAL A 233 2.83 4.79 22.70
N GLY A 234 2.46 5.88 22.02
CA GLY A 234 1.09 6.23 21.65
C GLY A 234 0.36 5.11 20.90
N PRO A 235 0.88 4.57 19.78
CA PRO A 235 0.24 3.47 19.07
C PRO A 235 -0.02 2.26 19.96
N VAL A 236 0.95 1.90 20.80
CA VAL A 236 0.84 0.79 21.76
C VAL A 236 -0.27 1.05 22.78
N LEU A 237 -0.30 2.25 23.38
CA LEU A 237 -1.33 2.63 24.34
C LEU A 237 -2.73 2.69 23.71
N VAL A 238 -2.83 3.17 22.46
CA VAL A 238 -4.09 3.15 21.71
C VAL A 238 -4.56 1.72 21.52
N GLY A 239 -3.68 0.82 21.05
CA GLY A 239 -4.01 -0.61 20.95
C GLY A 239 -4.46 -1.22 22.27
N LEU A 240 -3.74 -0.96 23.35
CA LEU A 240 -4.10 -1.42 24.70
C LEU A 240 -5.42 -0.82 25.21
N SER A 241 -5.73 0.43 24.88
CA SER A 241 -6.95 1.11 25.31
C SER A 241 -8.17 0.58 24.56
N ILE A 242 -8.05 0.35 23.26
CA ILE A 242 -9.10 -0.31 22.47
C ILE A 242 -9.28 -1.74 23.02
N ALA A 243 -8.18 -2.41 23.39
CA ALA A 243 -8.23 -3.72 24.05
C ALA A 243 -8.99 -3.75 25.38
N ALA A 244 -8.71 -2.80 26.25
CA ALA A 244 -9.43 -2.64 27.50
C ALA A 244 -10.92 -2.30 27.24
N ALA A 245 -11.21 -1.43 26.27
CA ALA A 245 -12.57 -1.03 25.94
C ALA A 245 -13.42 -2.19 25.42
N GLU A 246 -12.88 -3.07 24.58
CA GLU A 246 -13.59 -4.30 24.16
C GLU A 246 -13.75 -5.28 25.33
N THR A 247 -12.70 -5.49 26.13
CA THR A 247 -12.76 -6.39 27.30
C THR A 247 -13.83 -5.94 28.30
N TRP A 248 -14.09 -4.64 28.38
CA TRP A 248 -15.16 -4.06 29.20
C TRP A 248 -16.49 -3.89 28.45
N HIS A 249 -16.62 -4.46 27.25
CA HIS A 249 -17.79 -4.38 26.39
C HIS A 249 -18.25 -2.93 26.09
N LEU A 250 -17.33 -1.96 26.14
CA LEU A 250 -17.58 -0.55 25.81
C LEU A 250 -17.63 -0.32 24.29
N LEU A 251 -16.98 -1.19 23.51
CA LEU A 251 -17.09 -1.24 22.06
C LEU A 251 -18.10 -2.33 21.71
N SER A 252 -19.26 -1.92 21.21
CA SER A 252 -20.44 -2.76 21.00
C SER A 252 -20.37 -3.70 19.80
N VAL A 253 -19.16 -3.98 19.28
CA VAL A 253 -19.03 -4.97 18.21
C VAL A 253 -19.12 -6.33 18.90
N GLN A 254 -20.32 -6.91 18.94
CA GLN A 254 -20.53 -8.28 19.40
C GLN A 254 -19.93 -9.22 18.36
N VAL A 255 -18.62 -9.40 18.39
CA VAL A 255 -17.91 -10.33 17.50
C VAL A 255 -17.63 -11.63 18.23
N ASP A 256 -18.26 -12.69 17.72
CA ASP A 256 -18.15 -14.04 18.24
C ASP A 256 -16.85 -14.73 17.82
N ASP A 257 -16.63 -15.95 18.30
CA ASP A 257 -15.44 -16.74 17.95
C ASP A 257 -15.33 -17.01 16.44
N ARG A 258 -16.45 -17.03 15.71
CA ARG A 258 -16.49 -17.26 14.27
C ARG A 258 -15.94 -16.05 13.51
N PHE A 259 -16.29 -14.82 13.91
CA PHE A 259 -15.68 -13.61 13.38
C PHE A 259 -14.16 -13.62 13.57
N TRP A 260 -13.70 -13.92 14.78
CA TRP A 260 -12.26 -13.93 15.05
C TRP A 260 -11.54 -15.06 14.32
N ALA A 261 -12.22 -16.17 14.04
CA ALA A 261 -11.71 -17.21 13.18
C ALA A 261 -11.59 -16.77 11.72
N LEU A 262 -12.58 -16.04 11.20
CA LEU A 262 -12.52 -15.44 9.87
C LEU A 262 -11.35 -14.45 9.76
N VAL A 263 -11.20 -13.58 10.76
CA VAL A 263 -10.05 -12.66 10.89
C VAL A 263 -8.74 -13.43 10.80
N ARG A 264 -8.54 -14.48 11.61
CA ARG A 264 -7.28 -15.25 11.63
C ARG A 264 -7.02 -15.92 10.29
N THR A 265 -8.00 -16.61 9.72
CA THR A 265 -7.82 -17.37 8.47
C THR A 265 -7.59 -16.48 7.24
N ARG A 266 -8.05 -15.22 7.27
CA ARG A 266 -7.81 -14.21 6.22
C ARG A 266 -6.54 -13.40 6.43
N LEU A 267 -6.29 -12.97 7.66
CA LEU A 267 -5.16 -12.11 8.02
C LEU A 267 -3.91 -12.92 8.42
N MET A 268 -3.96 -14.24 8.41
CA MET A 268 -2.83 -15.12 8.75
C MET A 268 -1.54 -14.79 7.98
N HIS A 269 -1.62 -14.20 6.78
CA HIS A 269 -0.45 -13.72 6.02
C HIS A 269 0.22 -12.49 6.56
N THR A 270 -0.53 -11.67 7.28
CA THR A 270 0.03 -10.54 7.98
C THR A 270 0.62 -10.93 9.32
N VAL A 271 0.61 -12.21 9.71
CA VAL A 271 0.82 -12.63 11.11
C VAL A 271 2.01 -13.58 11.33
N PHE A 272 2.58 -14.25 10.31
CA PHE A 272 3.59 -15.30 10.55
C PHE A 272 4.97 -15.10 9.90
N LEU A 273 6.00 -15.33 10.73
CA LEU A 273 7.32 -15.83 10.35
C LEU A 273 7.18 -17.09 9.48
N GLY A 274 7.83 -17.13 8.31
CA GLY A 274 7.84 -18.31 7.44
C GLY A 274 6.78 -18.35 6.32
N SER A 275 6.17 -17.22 5.98
CA SER A 275 5.44 -17.08 4.71
C SER A 275 6.21 -16.18 3.74
N GLU A 276 5.95 -16.32 2.43
CA GLU A 276 6.48 -15.45 1.34
C GLU A 276 6.33 -13.94 1.63
N ARG A 277 5.48 -13.58 2.59
CA ARG A 277 5.07 -12.23 2.96
C ARG A 277 5.78 -11.65 4.20
N TYR A 278 6.72 -12.38 4.82
CA TYR A 278 7.58 -11.87 5.92
C TYR A 278 8.58 -10.78 5.46
N GLN A 279 8.81 -10.65 4.15
CA GLN A 279 9.63 -9.59 3.58
C GLN A 279 9.13 -8.18 3.93
N LEU A 280 7.81 -8.01 4.05
CA LEU A 280 7.20 -6.70 4.30
C LEU A 280 7.55 -6.14 5.69
N PRO A 281 7.36 -6.87 6.82
CA PRO A 281 7.87 -6.44 8.11
C PRO A 281 9.38 -6.12 8.10
N LEU A 282 10.20 -6.89 7.37
CA LEU A 282 11.64 -6.64 7.27
C LEU A 282 11.96 -5.37 6.48
N GLN A 283 11.32 -5.16 5.33
CA GLN A 283 11.45 -3.95 4.53
C GLN A 283 10.99 -2.72 5.32
N TYR A 284 9.90 -2.87 6.08
CA TYR A 284 9.39 -1.83 6.97
C TYR A 284 10.40 -1.48 8.07
N VAL A 285 10.98 -2.47 8.74
CA VAL A 285 12.02 -2.27 9.76
C VAL A 285 13.28 -1.65 9.15
N ALA A 286 13.71 -2.11 7.97
CA ALA A 286 14.86 -1.56 7.26
C ALA A 286 14.65 -0.08 6.87
N ALA A 287 13.48 0.26 6.35
CA ALA A 287 13.10 1.63 6.03
C ALA A 287 13.03 2.51 7.29
N THR A 288 12.42 1.99 8.36
CA THR A 288 12.33 2.66 9.67
C THR A 288 13.73 2.93 10.24
N ALA A 289 14.63 1.95 10.20
CA ALA A 289 16.01 2.08 10.65
C ALA A 289 16.78 3.12 9.82
N ALA A 290 16.61 3.11 8.49
CA ALA A 290 17.21 4.11 7.61
C ALA A 290 16.77 5.53 7.98
N LEU A 291 15.48 5.74 8.22
CA LEU A 291 14.96 7.04 8.66
C LEU A 291 15.45 7.45 10.05
N PHE A 292 15.61 6.52 11.00
CA PHE A 292 16.26 6.81 12.28
C PHE A 292 17.68 7.32 12.10
N VAL A 293 18.45 6.67 11.23
CA VAL A 293 19.84 7.01 10.93
C VAL A 293 19.92 8.40 10.27
N LEU A 294 19.09 8.66 9.27
CA LEU A 294 19.01 9.97 8.58
C LEU A 294 18.40 11.08 9.45
N GLY A 295 17.59 10.73 10.43
CA GLY A 295 16.96 11.65 11.38
C GLY A 295 17.87 12.10 12.53
N ARG A 296 19.10 11.57 12.64
CA ARG A 296 20.01 11.91 13.76
C ARG A 296 20.51 13.36 13.66
N PRO A 297 20.33 14.18 14.71
CA PRO A 297 20.87 15.54 14.76
C PRO A 297 22.40 15.61 14.69
N ALA A 298 23.08 14.55 15.16
CA ALA A 298 24.56 14.45 15.19
C ALA A 298 25.22 14.49 13.80
N LEU A 299 24.43 14.50 12.72
CA LEU A 299 24.94 14.69 11.37
C LEU A 299 25.44 16.12 11.10
N ARG A 300 25.07 17.14 11.90
CA ARG A 300 25.57 18.52 11.76
C ARG A 300 25.52 19.27 13.10
N GLU A 301 26.63 19.28 13.85
CA GLU A 301 26.79 20.19 15.00
C GLU A 301 27.05 21.66 14.57
N ASP A 302 27.46 21.91 13.32
CA ASP A 302 28.01 23.23 12.92
C ASP A 302 27.28 24.00 11.80
N ALA A 303 26.22 23.48 11.17
CA ALA A 303 25.57 24.17 10.05
C ALA A 303 24.17 24.68 10.43
N GLY A 304 23.98 26.00 10.34
CA GLY A 304 22.75 26.74 10.65
C GLY A 304 21.50 26.37 9.84
N ASP A 305 21.55 25.37 8.96
CA ASP A 305 20.39 24.80 8.28
C ASP A 305 20.43 23.26 8.33
N ALA A 306 19.65 22.70 9.25
CA ALA A 306 19.37 21.27 9.31
C ALA A 306 18.78 20.81 7.97
N PHE A 307 19.14 19.60 7.51
CA PHE A 307 18.51 19.02 6.32
C PHE A 307 16.98 19.08 6.48
N PRO A 308 16.22 19.63 5.50
CA PRO A 308 14.82 20.01 5.72
C PRO A 308 13.92 18.87 6.20
N LEU A 309 14.27 17.62 5.87
CA LEU A 309 13.51 16.43 6.26
C LEU A 309 13.96 15.80 7.59
N THR A 310 15.02 16.26 8.27
CA THR A 310 15.55 15.56 9.45
C THR A 310 14.50 15.32 10.54
N ARG A 311 13.72 16.36 10.88
CA ARG A 311 12.63 16.20 11.88
C ARG A 311 11.51 15.31 11.38
N PHE A 312 11.21 15.35 10.08
CA PHE A 312 10.20 14.49 9.49
C PHE A 312 10.64 13.03 9.53
N ASN A 313 11.87 12.73 9.10
CA ASN A 313 12.48 11.39 9.22
C ASN A 313 12.43 10.89 10.66
N GLN A 314 12.78 11.75 11.63
CA GLN A 314 12.74 11.38 13.04
C GLN A 314 11.33 11.01 13.49
N TYR A 315 10.33 11.88 13.29
CA TYR A 315 8.96 11.59 13.72
C TYR A 315 8.34 10.40 13.00
N ALA A 316 8.56 10.27 11.69
CA ALA A 316 8.10 9.12 10.93
C ALA A 316 8.74 7.82 11.44
N ALA A 317 10.05 7.81 11.73
CA ALA A 317 10.73 6.64 12.27
C ALA A 317 10.23 6.22 13.66
N TRP A 318 10.00 7.18 14.57
CA TRP A 318 9.46 6.88 15.90
C TRP A 318 8.02 6.37 15.84
N LEU A 319 7.16 6.96 15.01
CA LEU A 319 5.80 6.47 14.80
C LEU A 319 5.82 5.06 14.19
N ALA A 320 6.65 4.85 13.16
CA ALA A 320 6.78 3.56 12.50
C ALA A 320 7.26 2.47 13.47
N ALA A 321 8.24 2.79 14.32
CA ALA A 321 8.65 1.90 15.40
C ALA A 321 7.51 1.59 16.39
N GLY A 322 6.72 2.60 16.78
CA GLY A 322 5.57 2.41 17.66
C GLY A 322 4.51 1.49 17.07
N ILE A 323 4.20 1.65 15.78
CA ILE A 323 3.29 0.78 15.03
C ILE A 323 3.85 -0.63 14.92
N PHE A 324 5.16 -0.77 14.68
CA PHE A 324 5.80 -2.09 14.66
C PHE A 324 5.71 -2.79 16.02
N VAL A 325 5.93 -2.06 17.12
CA VAL A 325 5.79 -2.62 18.49
C VAL A 325 4.33 -3.00 18.76
N LEU A 326 3.37 -2.14 18.42
CA LEU A 326 1.94 -2.47 18.50
C LEU A 326 1.65 -3.77 17.74
N TYR A 327 2.14 -3.88 16.51
CA TYR A 327 2.00 -5.08 15.71
C TYR A 327 2.60 -6.30 16.41
N LEU A 328 3.85 -6.24 16.89
CA LEU A 328 4.47 -7.36 17.62
C LEU A 328 3.70 -7.79 18.88
N VAL A 329 3.06 -6.85 19.58
CA VAL A 329 2.25 -7.15 20.77
C VAL A 329 0.91 -7.78 20.37
N CYS A 330 0.32 -7.33 19.26
CA CYS A 330 -1.04 -7.70 18.87
C CYS A 330 -1.11 -8.85 17.86
N VAL A 331 0.01 -9.24 17.23
CA VAL A 331 0.06 -10.18 16.08
C VAL A 331 -0.60 -11.53 16.33
N GLU A 332 -0.52 -12.08 17.55
CA GLU A 332 -1.16 -13.37 17.90
C GLU A 332 -2.47 -13.22 18.70
N THR A 333 -2.95 -11.99 18.86
CA THR A 333 -4.18 -11.71 19.62
C THR A 333 -5.36 -11.45 18.68
N GLN A 334 -6.57 -11.38 19.24
CA GLN A 334 -7.74 -10.86 18.50
C GLN A 334 -7.47 -9.44 17.94
N TRP A 335 -6.56 -8.67 18.56
CA TRP A 335 -6.09 -7.37 18.08
C TRP A 335 -5.20 -7.41 16.84
N SER A 336 -4.85 -8.59 16.33
CA SER A 336 -4.14 -8.74 15.06
C SER A 336 -4.88 -8.07 13.90
N TYR A 337 -6.21 -7.97 13.97
CA TYR A 337 -7.01 -7.20 13.01
C TYR A 337 -6.78 -5.68 13.12
N VAL A 338 -6.82 -5.10 14.33
CA VAL A 338 -6.54 -3.66 14.53
C VAL A 338 -5.10 -3.35 14.17
N ALA A 339 -4.16 -4.23 14.54
CA ALA A 339 -2.78 -4.16 14.08
C ALA A 339 -2.73 -4.25 12.55
N ALA A 340 -3.49 -5.14 11.91
CA ALA A 340 -3.54 -5.30 10.46
C ALA A 340 -4.14 -4.11 9.71
N ALA A 341 -5.17 -3.48 10.28
CA ALA A 341 -5.75 -2.23 9.79
C ALA A 341 -4.81 -1.03 10.00
N THR A 342 -3.84 -1.14 10.92
CA THR A 342 -2.83 -0.10 11.22
C THR A 342 -1.42 -0.45 10.71
N LEU A 343 -1.24 -1.61 10.06
CA LEU A 343 0.04 -2.24 9.69
C LEU A 343 0.88 -1.38 8.70
N PRO A 344 2.17 -1.73 8.50
CA PRO A 344 3.11 -1.22 7.51
C PRO A 344 2.55 -0.85 6.15
N LEU A 345 1.49 -1.48 5.67
CA LEU A 345 0.93 -1.21 4.34
C LEU A 345 0.44 0.22 4.18
N CYS A 346 -0.12 0.82 5.23
CA CYS A 346 -0.49 2.24 5.21
C CYS A 346 0.70 3.19 5.30
N PHE A 347 1.83 2.66 5.76
CA PHE A 347 3.00 3.46 6.11
C PHE A 347 4.11 3.38 5.06
N GLU A 348 4.27 2.22 4.44
CA GLU A 348 5.37 1.84 3.56
C GLU A 348 5.49 2.79 2.37
N SER A 349 4.40 3.13 1.68
CA SER A 349 4.45 4.04 0.54
C SER A 349 4.98 5.43 0.91
N VAL A 350 4.63 5.94 2.10
CA VAL A 350 5.18 7.21 2.60
C VAL A 350 6.65 7.03 2.98
N LEU A 351 7.03 5.93 3.65
CA LEU A 351 8.43 5.67 4.00
C LEU A 351 9.31 5.56 2.75
N ILE A 352 8.86 4.86 1.70
CA ILE A 352 9.54 4.75 0.41
C ILE A 352 9.71 6.14 -0.22
N ALA A 353 8.62 6.89 -0.33
CA ALA A 353 8.66 8.23 -0.91
C ALA A 353 9.58 9.17 -0.11
N MET A 354 9.62 9.03 1.22
CA MET A 354 10.54 9.75 2.08
C MET A 354 12.00 9.36 1.81
N LEU A 355 12.31 8.06 1.77
CA LEU A 355 13.67 7.58 1.49
C LEU A 355 14.14 8.06 0.12
N LEU A 356 13.26 8.02 -0.88
CA LEU A 356 13.56 8.50 -2.21
C LEU A 356 13.78 10.03 -2.24
N ALA A 357 12.95 10.81 -1.54
CA ALA A 357 13.15 12.24 -1.40
C ALA A 357 14.46 12.58 -0.67
N ASN A 358 14.84 11.81 0.35
CA ASN A 358 16.14 11.93 1.00
C ASN A 358 17.27 11.62 0.02
N ALA A 359 17.19 10.52 -0.74
CA ALA A 359 18.21 10.11 -1.70
C ALA A 359 18.42 11.16 -2.79
N ILE A 360 17.34 11.67 -3.40
CA ILE A 360 17.39 12.73 -4.40
C ILE A 360 17.96 14.02 -3.79
N GLY A 361 17.46 14.42 -2.61
CA GLY A 361 17.94 15.61 -1.92
C GLY A 361 19.44 15.56 -1.62
N LEU A 362 19.95 14.40 -1.17
CA LEU A 362 21.37 14.20 -0.91
C LEU A 362 22.21 14.12 -2.18
N ALA A 363 21.66 13.57 -3.28
CA ALA A 363 22.35 13.46 -4.56
C ALA A 363 22.66 14.82 -5.21
N VAL A 364 21.77 15.79 -5.05
CA VAL A 364 21.82 17.08 -5.78
C VAL A 364 22.39 18.24 -4.96
N ARG A 365 22.55 18.06 -3.65
CA ARG A 365 23.04 19.10 -2.75
C ARG A 365 24.54 19.34 -2.94
N GLY A 366 24.89 20.57 -3.32
CA GLY A 366 26.28 20.97 -3.57
C GLY A 366 27.19 20.84 -2.34
N ASP A 367 26.63 20.94 -1.14
CA ASP A 367 27.32 20.87 0.14
C ASP A 367 27.60 19.44 0.65
N GLU A 368 27.16 18.41 -0.09
CA GLU A 368 27.42 17.01 0.27
C GLU A 368 28.71 16.46 -0.36
N PRO A 369 29.44 15.56 0.34
CA PRO A 369 30.59 14.87 -0.24
C PRO A 369 30.24 14.15 -1.54
N ALA A 370 31.16 14.15 -2.51
CA ALA A 370 30.93 13.52 -3.82
C ALA A 370 30.53 12.03 -3.71
N SER A 371 31.10 11.30 -2.75
CA SER A 371 30.75 9.91 -2.45
C SER A 371 29.31 9.75 -1.94
N VAL A 372 28.84 10.65 -1.06
CA VAL A 372 27.44 10.68 -0.58
C VAL A 372 26.49 10.96 -1.73
N ARG A 373 26.84 11.91 -2.62
CA ARG A 373 26.03 12.25 -3.78
C ARG A 373 25.88 11.06 -4.75
N ALA A 374 27.01 10.44 -5.10
CA ALA A 374 27.04 9.30 -6.02
C ALA A 374 26.26 8.09 -5.48
N VAL A 375 26.50 7.73 -4.22
CA VAL A 375 25.80 6.58 -3.59
C VAL A 375 24.31 6.86 -3.38
N SER A 376 23.92 8.11 -3.07
CA SER A 376 22.51 8.48 -2.95
C SER A 376 21.80 8.52 -4.31
N ALA A 377 22.47 8.96 -5.37
CA ALA A 377 21.95 8.88 -6.73
C ALA A 377 21.73 7.42 -7.15
N LEU A 378 22.72 6.56 -6.90
CA LEU A 378 22.64 5.14 -7.22
C LEU A 378 21.55 4.42 -6.40
N TYR A 379 21.47 4.66 -5.09
CA TYR A 379 20.38 4.12 -4.27
C TYR A 379 19.01 4.62 -4.74
N GLY A 380 18.88 5.91 -5.08
CA GLY A 380 17.65 6.47 -5.65
C GLY A 380 17.24 5.76 -6.94
N LEU A 381 18.18 5.49 -7.85
CA LEU A 381 17.93 4.72 -9.07
C LEU A 381 17.51 3.27 -8.76
N LEU A 382 18.21 2.59 -7.84
CA LEU A 382 17.87 1.23 -7.43
C LEU A 382 16.47 1.14 -6.81
N LEU A 383 16.11 2.12 -5.98
CA LEU A 383 14.78 2.21 -5.36
C LEU A 383 13.68 2.47 -6.41
N MET A 384 13.98 3.27 -7.45
CA MET A 384 13.06 3.49 -8.59
C MET A 384 12.87 2.25 -9.46
N MET A 385 13.93 1.47 -9.67
CA MET A 385 13.89 0.22 -10.45
C MET A 385 13.21 -0.94 -9.69
N PHE A 386 12.91 -0.75 -8.40
CA PHE A 386 12.21 -1.72 -7.55
C PHE A 386 12.80 -3.14 -7.63
N LEU A 387 14.13 -3.24 -7.59
CA LEU A 387 14.76 -4.49 -7.15
C LEU A 387 14.26 -4.67 -5.71
N PHE A 388 13.42 -5.68 -5.42
CA PHE A 388 12.80 -5.91 -4.10
C PHE A 388 13.81 -5.89 -2.94
N SER A 389 15.09 -6.09 -3.24
CA SER A 389 16.23 -5.97 -2.33
C SER A 389 16.56 -4.51 -1.91
N ALA A 390 16.21 -3.48 -2.69
CA ALA A 390 16.53 -2.06 -2.45
C ALA A 390 15.98 -1.52 -1.13
N LEU A 391 14.74 -1.91 -0.75
CA LEU A 391 14.18 -1.53 0.55
C LEU A 391 14.94 -2.17 1.71
N THR A 392 15.36 -3.43 1.53
CA THR A 392 16.24 -4.15 2.45
C THR A 392 17.62 -3.49 2.57
N TRP A 393 18.08 -2.75 1.56
CA TRP A 393 19.35 -2.01 1.57
C TRP A 393 19.28 -0.58 2.13
N SER A 394 18.08 -0.08 2.43
CA SER A 394 17.88 1.32 2.86
C SER A 394 18.73 1.71 4.06
N TRP A 395 18.87 0.79 5.03
CA TRP A 395 19.66 1.04 6.24
C TRP A 395 21.17 1.08 5.94
N LEU A 396 21.69 0.26 5.01
CA LEU A 396 23.09 0.31 4.58
C LEU A 396 23.41 1.65 3.91
N TRP A 397 22.54 2.08 3.01
CA TRP A 397 22.67 3.38 2.37
C TRP A 397 22.68 4.50 3.42
N ALA A 398 21.76 4.50 4.37
CA ALA A 398 21.72 5.50 5.44
C ALA A 398 22.98 5.46 6.32
N LEU A 399 23.49 4.27 6.68
CA LEU A 399 24.73 4.11 7.43
C LEU A 399 25.93 4.64 6.66
N PHE A 400 25.99 4.39 5.35
CA PHE A 400 27.02 4.94 4.47
C PHE A 400 27.00 6.47 4.52
N VAL A 401 25.82 7.09 4.36
CA VAL A 401 25.67 8.55 4.41
C VAL A 401 26.19 9.10 5.75
N VAL A 402 25.87 8.44 6.86
CA VAL A 402 26.36 8.85 8.19
C VAL A 402 27.87 8.66 8.34
N ALA A 403 28.40 7.52 7.90
CA ALA A 403 29.83 7.22 7.97
C ALA A 403 30.65 8.19 7.12
N ALA A 404 30.22 8.49 5.90
CA ALA A 404 30.89 9.42 5.00
C ALA A 404 30.86 10.88 5.49
N ARG A 405 29.86 11.24 6.32
CA ARG A 405 29.79 12.56 6.98
C ARG A 405 30.55 12.62 8.30
N SER A 406 30.80 11.49 8.94
CA SER A 406 31.48 11.43 10.23
C SER A 406 32.99 11.48 10.07
N LYS A 407 33.62 12.52 10.63
CA LYS A 407 35.08 12.58 10.75
C LYS A 407 35.66 11.56 11.74
N LYS A 408 34.82 10.95 12.61
CA LYS A 408 35.23 10.05 13.72
C LYS A 408 35.14 8.56 13.40
N LEU A 409 34.29 8.16 12.46
CA LEU A 409 34.23 6.78 11.99
C LEU A 409 35.32 6.62 10.94
N ALA A 410 36.20 5.62 11.07
CA ALA A 410 37.24 5.32 10.09
C ALA A 410 36.60 5.02 8.73
N GLY A 411 36.39 6.07 7.93
CA GLY A 411 35.48 6.09 6.80
C GLY A 411 35.86 5.08 5.72
N GLY A 412 37.14 4.72 5.58
CA GLY A 412 37.62 3.85 4.51
C GLY A 412 37.02 2.44 4.51
N GLN A 413 36.88 1.80 5.67
CA GLN A 413 36.48 0.38 5.73
C GLN A 413 34.95 0.18 5.58
N VAL A 414 34.15 1.07 6.15
CA VAL A 414 32.67 1.04 6.01
C VAL A 414 32.24 1.50 4.61
N VAL A 415 32.94 2.49 4.04
CA VAL A 415 32.73 2.95 2.65
C VAL A 415 33.12 1.85 1.66
N ALA A 416 34.25 1.16 1.86
CA ALA A 416 34.68 0.06 0.99
C ALA A 416 33.78 -1.16 1.10
N ALA A 417 33.29 -1.51 2.29
CA ALA A 417 32.36 -2.63 2.49
C ALA A 417 30.98 -2.33 1.86
N GLY A 418 30.43 -1.13 2.08
CA GLY A 418 29.16 -0.72 1.48
C GLY A 418 29.22 -0.59 -0.04
N ALA A 419 30.31 -0.01 -0.57
CA ALA A 419 30.54 0.08 -2.02
C ALA A 419 30.80 -1.30 -2.64
N GLY A 420 31.51 -2.20 -1.95
CA GLY A 420 31.73 -3.58 -2.39
C GLY A 420 30.43 -4.37 -2.48
N VAL A 421 29.57 -4.29 -1.47
CA VAL A 421 28.24 -4.94 -1.48
C VAL A 421 27.36 -4.41 -2.61
N MET A 422 27.34 -3.08 -2.83
CA MET A 422 26.59 -2.48 -3.94
C MET A 422 27.18 -2.85 -5.32
N ALA A 423 28.51 -2.91 -5.46
CA ALA A 423 29.16 -3.27 -6.71
C ALA A 423 28.91 -4.73 -7.09
N ILE A 424 28.90 -5.65 -6.10
CA ILE A 424 28.58 -7.06 -6.34
C ILE A 424 27.08 -7.20 -6.71
N ALA A 425 26.19 -6.44 -6.07
CA ALA A 425 24.77 -6.41 -6.45
C ALA A 425 24.55 -5.90 -7.90
N LEU A 426 25.27 -4.86 -8.30
CA LEU A 426 25.26 -4.35 -9.67
C LEU A 426 25.82 -5.37 -10.68
N TYR A 427 26.92 -6.05 -10.33
CA TYR A 427 27.53 -7.07 -11.19
C TYR A 427 26.60 -8.26 -11.46
N VAL A 428 25.86 -8.73 -10.45
CA VAL A 428 24.92 -9.84 -10.61
C VAL A 428 23.67 -9.46 -11.41
N VAL A 429 23.25 -8.18 -11.34
CA VAL A 429 22.10 -7.67 -12.12
C VAL A 429 22.47 -7.31 -13.57
N ALA A 430 23.72 -6.94 -13.85
CA ALA A 430 24.15 -6.45 -15.16
C ALA A 430 24.62 -7.54 -16.15
N VAL A 431 24.82 -8.79 -15.72
CA VAL A 431 25.27 -9.88 -16.60
C VAL A 431 24.05 -10.49 -17.32
N PRO A 432 23.99 -10.47 -18.67
CA PRO A 432 22.92 -11.12 -19.44
C PRO A 432 22.89 -12.63 -19.17
N ASP A 433 21.70 -13.17 -18.94
CA ASP A 433 21.51 -14.59 -18.66
C ASP A 433 21.05 -15.35 -19.90
N ASP A 434 22.00 -15.96 -20.61
CA ASP A 434 21.70 -16.89 -21.71
C ASP A 434 21.36 -18.30 -21.20
N THR A 435 21.34 -18.55 -19.88
CA THR A 435 21.32 -19.92 -19.32
C THR A 435 20.21 -20.23 -18.30
N GLY A 436 19.31 -19.28 -18.00
CA GLY A 436 18.23 -19.46 -17.03
C GLY A 436 18.70 -19.70 -15.59
N ARG A 437 19.94 -19.32 -15.26
CA ARG A 437 20.56 -19.50 -13.92
C ARG A 437 20.60 -18.21 -13.09
N LEU A 438 20.03 -17.11 -13.59
CA LEU A 438 19.98 -15.82 -12.89
C LEU A 438 19.31 -15.96 -11.51
N ALA A 439 18.22 -16.71 -11.40
CA ALA A 439 17.52 -16.95 -10.14
C ALA A 439 18.43 -17.60 -9.07
N HIS A 440 19.29 -18.54 -9.48
CA HIS A 440 20.22 -19.21 -8.56
C HIS A 440 21.40 -18.31 -8.14
N ARG A 441 21.94 -17.51 -9.07
CA ARG A 441 23.03 -16.55 -8.78
C ARG A 441 22.56 -15.37 -7.94
N VAL A 442 21.34 -14.89 -8.18
CA VAL A 442 20.67 -13.86 -7.37
C VAL A 442 20.40 -14.41 -5.97
N GLY A 443 19.92 -15.65 -5.85
CA GLY A 443 19.78 -16.35 -4.56
C GLY A 443 21.09 -16.42 -3.78
N LEU A 444 22.14 -16.95 -4.39
CA LEU A 444 23.45 -17.10 -3.75
C LEU A 444 24.08 -15.75 -3.33
N LEU A 445 23.88 -14.70 -4.14
CA LEU A 445 24.31 -13.35 -3.80
C LEU A 445 23.53 -12.80 -2.60
N ILE A 446 22.20 -12.97 -2.61
CA ILE A 446 21.34 -12.57 -1.50
C ILE A 446 21.80 -13.29 -0.22
N ASP A 447 22.12 -14.59 -0.28
CA ASP A 447 22.63 -15.36 0.86
C ASP A 447 23.96 -14.83 1.41
N VAL A 448 24.93 -14.52 0.54
CA VAL A 448 26.24 -13.98 0.94
C VAL A 448 26.10 -12.58 1.54
N LEU A 449 25.28 -11.72 0.93
CA LEU A 449 25.07 -10.36 1.41
C LEU A 449 24.22 -10.31 2.69
N GLN A 450 23.32 -11.27 2.88
CA GLN A 450 22.58 -11.47 4.13
C GLN A 450 23.49 -11.96 5.25
N GLY A 451 24.45 -12.84 4.95
CA GLY A 451 25.52 -13.21 5.88
C GLY A 451 26.37 -12.00 6.31
N LEU A 452 26.71 -11.11 5.37
CA LEU A 452 27.44 -9.87 5.67
C LEU A 452 26.60 -8.85 6.46
N LEU A 453 25.28 -8.77 6.22
CA LEU A 453 24.31 -8.02 7.02
C LEU A 453 24.29 -8.52 8.47
N VAL A 454 24.23 -9.85 8.68
CA VAL A 454 24.27 -10.48 10.00
C VAL A 454 25.59 -10.17 10.71
N VAL A 455 26.74 -10.33 10.03
CA VAL A 455 28.06 -10.05 10.61
C VAL A 455 28.23 -8.56 10.93
N SER A 456 27.75 -7.66 10.06
CA SER A 456 27.84 -6.21 10.26
C SER A 456 26.92 -5.74 11.40
N LEU A 457 25.70 -6.27 11.47
CA LEU A 457 24.78 -6.00 12.58
C LEU A 457 25.32 -6.58 13.90
N ILE A 458 25.90 -7.79 13.91
CA ILE A 458 26.59 -8.37 15.06
C ILE A 458 27.77 -7.48 15.49
N TYR A 459 28.60 -7.03 14.55
CA TYR A 459 29.76 -6.18 14.84
C TYR A 459 29.35 -4.83 15.45
N PHE A 460 28.34 -4.16 14.88
CA PHE A 460 27.82 -2.89 15.39
C PHE A 460 27.01 -3.07 16.68
N ALA A 461 26.29 -4.18 16.83
CA ALA A 461 25.64 -4.59 18.06
C ALA A 461 26.69 -4.79 19.16
N CYS A 462 27.70 -5.64 18.95
CA CYS A 462 28.79 -5.90 19.89
C CYS A 462 29.58 -4.64 20.31
N ARG A 463 29.70 -3.63 19.42
CA ARG A 463 30.34 -2.34 19.77
C ARG A 463 29.42 -1.36 20.50
N GLY A 464 28.09 -1.50 20.37
CA GLY A 464 27.09 -0.72 21.11
C GLY A 464 26.57 -1.39 22.40
N LEU A 465 26.80 -2.69 22.57
CA LEU A 465 26.27 -3.56 23.62
C LEU A 465 27.22 -3.71 24.82
N GLN A 466 27.48 -2.62 25.54
CA GLN A 466 27.80 -2.76 26.97
C GLN A 466 26.54 -2.77 27.85
N ARG A 467 25.36 -2.41 27.33
CA ARG A 467 24.10 -2.41 28.11
C ARG A 467 22.86 -2.55 27.22
N PHE A 468 22.46 -3.77 26.84
CA PHE A 468 21.06 -4.25 26.68
C PHE A 468 20.95 -5.55 25.84
N GLU A 469 21.06 -6.68 26.54
CA GLU A 469 20.39 -7.99 26.39
C GLU A 469 20.27 -8.73 25.03
N ALA A 470 20.75 -9.98 25.08
CA ALA A 470 20.90 -11.01 24.05
C ALA A 470 19.61 -11.55 23.37
N ARG A 471 18.46 -10.88 23.52
CA ARG A 471 17.17 -11.35 22.95
C ARG A 471 17.00 -10.99 21.47
N ALA A 472 17.66 -9.93 21.00
CA ALA A 472 17.63 -9.52 19.58
C ALA A 472 18.45 -10.46 18.67
N ALA A 473 19.50 -11.10 19.19
CA ALA A 473 20.34 -12.02 18.42
C ALA A 473 19.62 -13.32 18.04
N VAL A 474 18.72 -13.81 18.92
CA VAL A 474 17.92 -15.02 18.67
C VAL A 474 16.81 -14.76 17.64
N ALA A 475 16.19 -13.58 17.65
CA ALA A 475 15.19 -13.18 16.65
C ALA A 475 15.81 -13.00 15.25
N VAL A 476 17.06 -12.52 15.17
CA VAL A 476 17.81 -12.35 13.91
C VAL A 476 18.29 -13.71 13.34
N LEU A 477 18.66 -14.67 14.20
CA LEU A 477 19.06 -16.01 13.77
C LEU A 477 17.87 -16.82 13.23
N LEU A 478 16.69 -16.69 13.84
CA LEU A 478 15.44 -17.32 13.37
C LEU A 478 14.92 -16.69 12.06
N ALA A 479 15.10 -15.38 11.87
CA ALA A 479 14.76 -14.70 10.62
C ALA A 479 15.65 -15.15 9.44
N GLY A 480 16.93 -15.44 9.68
CA GLY A 480 17.87 -15.88 8.64
C GLY A 480 17.58 -17.28 8.07
N VAL A 481 17.05 -18.19 8.88
CA VAL A 481 16.75 -19.58 8.44
C VAL A 481 15.46 -19.66 7.61
N MET A 482 14.52 -18.74 7.79
CA MET A 482 13.22 -18.77 7.12
C MET A 482 13.18 -18.06 5.75
N ILE A 483 14.24 -17.34 5.39
CA ILE A 483 14.34 -16.54 4.15
C ILE A 483 14.84 -17.38 2.96
N LEU A 484 15.39 -18.57 3.21
CA LEU A 484 15.92 -19.49 2.18
C LEU A 484 14.82 -20.19 1.33
N GLY A 485 13.55 -19.89 1.56
CA GLY A 485 12.43 -20.47 0.83
C GLY A 485 11.57 -19.42 0.12
N GLN A 486 11.55 -19.52 -1.21
CA GLN A 486 10.42 -19.19 -2.11
C GLN A 486 10.47 -17.85 -2.87
N GLU A 487 10.84 -17.94 -4.15
CA GLU A 487 10.29 -17.14 -5.24
C GLU A 487 9.76 -18.07 -6.34
N THR A 488 8.45 -18.16 -6.48
CA THR A 488 7.71 -18.45 -7.72
C THR A 488 6.33 -17.78 -7.54
N TRP A 489 5.52 -17.59 -8.57
CA TRP A 489 4.10 -17.14 -8.48
C TRP A 489 3.81 -15.61 -8.51
N ALA A 490 3.98 -14.98 -9.69
CA ALA A 490 3.28 -13.73 -10.04
C ALA A 490 2.79 -13.53 -11.52
N PRO A 491 2.76 -14.47 -12.50
CA PRO A 491 2.47 -14.08 -13.89
C PRO A 491 0.99 -14.05 -14.32
N TRP A 492 0.04 -14.65 -13.59
CA TRP A 492 -1.28 -14.97 -14.19
C TRP A 492 -2.32 -13.83 -14.12
N ARG A 493 -2.35 -13.03 -13.05
CA ARG A 493 -3.26 -11.86 -12.92
C ARG A 493 -2.93 -10.72 -13.89
N LEU A 494 -1.78 -10.79 -14.57
CA LEU A 494 -1.27 -9.79 -15.51
C LEU A 494 -1.68 -10.03 -16.98
N ARG A 495 -2.67 -10.87 -17.28
CA ARG A 495 -3.17 -11.02 -18.66
C ARG A 495 -4.55 -10.42 -18.91
N VAL A 496 -5.52 -10.65 -18.02
CA VAL A 496 -6.94 -10.32 -18.23
C VAL A 496 -7.22 -8.80 -18.24
N ALA A 497 -6.64 -8.08 -17.27
CA ALA A 497 -6.58 -6.61 -17.17
C ALA A 497 -6.13 -5.82 -18.42
N LYS A 498 -5.48 -6.51 -19.37
CA LYS A 498 -4.80 -5.89 -20.51
C LYS A 498 -5.80 -5.43 -21.57
N ASP A 499 -6.91 -6.14 -21.73
CA ASP A 499 -7.79 -5.98 -22.89
C ASP A 499 -8.91 -4.96 -22.63
N GLU A 500 -9.47 -4.90 -21.41
CA GLU A 500 -10.40 -3.85 -20.95
C GLU A 500 -9.82 -2.45 -21.09
N CYS A 501 -8.61 -2.26 -20.58
CA CYS A 501 -7.93 -0.98 -20.58
C CYS A 501 -7.64 -0.49 -22.01
N VAL A 502 -7.25 -1.40 -22.90
CA VAL A 502 -6.99 -1.08 -24.31
C VAL A 502 -8.28 -0.66 -25.01
N ALA A 503 -9.39 -1.34 -24.73
CA ALA A 503 -10.67 -1.03 -25.33
C ALA A 503 -11.19 0.35 -24.91
N LEU A 504 -11.24 0.62 -23.60
CA LEU A 504 -11.64 1.93 -23.04
C LEU A 504 -10.79 3.08 -23.61
N LEU A 505 -9.47 2.91 -23.69
CA LEU A 505 -8.56 3.95 -24.17
C LEU A 505 -8.60 4.16 -25.68
N THR A 506 -9.07 3.17 -26.45
CA THR A 506 -9.17 3.25 -27.91
C THR A 506 -10.59 3.59 -28.39
N GLY A 507 -11.55 3.76 -27.49
CA GLY A 507 -12.96 3.95 -27.83
C GLY A 507 -13.55 2.74 -28.57
N ARG A 508 -12.94 1.55 -28.39
CA ARG A 508 -13.42 0.29 -28.96
C ARG A 508 -14.20 -0.47 -27.90
N ALA A 509 -15.15 -1.29 -28.34
CA ALA A 509 -15.78 -2.25 -27.45
C ALA A 509 -14.71 -3.22 -26.93
N GLU A 510 -14.74 -3.50 -25.63
CA GLU A 510 -13.90 -4.53 -25.05
C GLU A 510 -14.34 -5.89 -25.55
N GLN A 511 -13.39 -6.72 -25.98
CA GLN A 511 -13.65 -8.06 -26.51
C GLN A 511 -12.93 -9.16 -25.73
N SER A 512 -12.46 -8.85 -24.51
CA SER A 512 -11.85 -9.85 -23.63
C SER A 512 -12.84 -10.98 -23.34
N ALA A 513 -12.34 -12.20 -23.11
CA ALA A 513 -13.20 -13.31 -22.72
C ALA A 513 -13.96 -13.04 -21.41
N GLU A 514 -13.37 -12.29 -20.49
CA GLU A 514 -14.06 -11.83 -19.28
C GLU A 514 -15.26 -10.93 -19.64
N LYS A 515 -15.06 -9.93 -20.51
CA LYS A 515 -16.13 -9.05 -20.94
C LYS A 515 -17.24 -9.77 -21.68
N GLN A 516 -16.90 -10.68 -22.59
CA GLN A 516 -17.89 -11.47 -23.31
C GLN A 516 -18.77 -12.29 -22.34
N ALA A 517 -18.17 -12.83 -21.27
CA ALA A 517 -18.92 -13.53 -20.24
C ALA A 517 -19.79 -12.59 -19.41
N ILE A 518 -19.29 -11.41 -19.03
CA ILE A 518 -20.06 -10.37 -18.33
C ILE A 518 -21.25 -9.90 -19.18
N ASP A 519 -21.05 -9.68 -20.47
CA ASP A 519 -22.10 -9.28 -21.41
C ASP A 519 -23.13 -10.39 -21.60
N TRP A 520 -22.68 -11.64 -21.70
CA TRP A 520 -23.57 -12.79 -21.76
C TRP A 520 -24.42 -12.87 -20.49
N LEU A 521 -23.80 -12.82 -19.30
CA LEU A 521 -24.50 -12.85 -18.01
C LEU A 521 -25.52 -11.71 -17.91
N SER A 522 -25.12 -10.48 -18.23
CA SER A 522 -26.00 -9.30 -18.15
C SER A 522 -27.18 -9.36 -19.14
N GLY A 523 -27.01 -10.07 -20.26
CA GLY A 523 -28.06 -10.24 -21.27
C GLY A 523 -28.97 -11.46 -21.07
N HIS A 524 -28.55 -12.47 -20.30
CA HIS A 524 -29.24 -13.77 -20.19
C HIS A 524 -29.61 -14.17 -18.76
N VAL A 525 -29.06 -13.51 -17.73
CA VAL A 525 -29.32 -13.83 -16.33
C VAL A 525 -30.07 -12.67 -15.67
N PRO A 526 -31.25 -12.92 -15.05
CA PRO A 526 -31.96 -11.90 -14.29
C PRO A 526 -31.08 -11.35 -13.16
N PRO A 527 -31.06 -10.03 -12.90
CA PRO A 527 -30.24 -9.41 -11.84
C PRO A 527 -30.39 -10.07 -10.45
N GLU A 528 -31.62 -10.43 -10.10
CA GLU A 528 -31.98 -11.06 -8.82
C GLU A 528 -31.68 -12.56 -8.75
N ALA A 529 -31.30 -13.19 -9.87
CA ALA A 529 -31.03 -14.62 -9.89
C ALA A 529 -29.80 -14.95 -9.02
N PRO A 530 -29.90 -15.91 -8.09
CA PRO A 530 -28.75 -16.31 -7.27
C PRO A 530 -27.70 -17.02 -8.14
N VAL A 531 -26.48 -16.49 -8.14
CA VAL A 531 -25.34 -17.02 -8.91
C VAL A 531 -24.23 -17.47 -7.98
N LEU A 532 -23.84 -18.73 -8.04
CA LEU A 532 -22.64 -19.22 -7.36
C LEU A 532 -21.41 -18.99 -8.25
N THR A 533 -20.34 -18.43 -7.70
CA THR A 533 -19.09 -18.17 -8.45
C THR A 533 -17.88 -18.88 -7.87
N ASP A 534 -16.98 -19.36 -8.73
CA ASP A 534 -15.63 -19.80 -8.34
C ASP A 534 -14.98 -18.68 -7.51
N PRO A 535 -14.36 -18.98 -6.36
CA PRO A 535 -13.79 -17.96 -5.47
C PRO A 535 -12.85 -16.97 -6.18
N GLY A 536 -12.19 -17.38 -7.26
CA GLY A 536 -11.30 -16.56 -8.06
C GLY A 536 -11.98 -15.64 -9.08
N VAL A 537 -13.31 -15.72 -9.27
CA VAL A 537 -14.09 -14.93 -10.22
C VAL A 537 -14.92 -13.89 -9.46
N ILE A 538 -14.69 -12.60 -9.76
CA ILE A 538 -15.23 -11.47 -8.99
C ILE A 538 -16.33 -10.76 -9.79
N LEU A 539 -17.55 -11.31 -9.80
CA LEU A 539 -18.65 -10.77 -10.61
C LEU A 539 -19.48 -9.68 -9.92
N HIS A 540 -19.55 -9.68 -8.58
CA HIS A 540 -20.40 -8.73 -7.81
C HIS A 540 -20.00 -7.27 -7.98
N VAL A 541 -18.78 -7.00 -8.46
CA VAL A 541 -18.23 -5.65 -8.70
C VAL A 541 -18.65 -5.10 -10.06
N VAL A 542 -18.89 -5.98 -11.03
CA VAL A 542 -19.03 -5.63 -12.46
C VAL A 542 -20.40 -5.97 -13.04
N THR A 543 -21.24 -6.69 -12.28
CA THR A 543 -22.59 -7.07 -12.68
C THR A 543 -23.59 -6.75 -11.57
N PRO A 544 -24.85 -6.46 -11.89
CA PRO A 544 -25.91 -6.27 -10.91
C PRO A 544 -26.44 -7.62 -10.36
N LEU A 545 -25.65 -8.70 -10.44
CA LEU A 545 -26.08 -10.04 -10.08
C LEU A 545 -25.96 -10.30 -8.57
N ASN A 546 -26.91 -11.09 -8.05
CA ASN A 546 -26.85 -11.63 -6.69
C ASN A 546 -25.85 -12.80 -6.61
N VAL A 547 -24.57 -12.45 -6.55
CA VAL A 547 -23.45 -13.40 -6.55
C VAL A 547 -23.12 -13.87 -5.13
N SER A 548 -22.82 -15.16 -4.97
CA SER A 548 -22.38 -15.74 -3.70
C SER A 548 -21.06 -15.17 -3.17
N VAL A 549 -20.71 -15.52 -1.93
CA VAL A 549 -19.37 -15.27 -1.38
C VAL A 549 -18.24 -15.81 -2.27
N ASN A 550 -17.20 -14.99 -2.48
CA ASN A 550 -15.97 -15.33 -3.23
C ASN A 550 -14.71 -14.94 -2.44
N ASP A 551 -13.51 -14.91 -3.05
CA ASP A 551 -12.28 -14.55 -2.33
C ASP A 551 -12.23 -13.08 -1.85
N ASP A 552 -12.99 -12.18 -2.47
CA ASP A 552 -12.91 -10.75 -2.23
C ASP A 552 -13.78 -10.30 -1.05
N LEU A 553 -15.04 -10.74 -0.97
CA LEU A 553 -15.95 -10.33 0.11
C LEU A 553 -15.42 -10.61 1.53
N PRO A 554 -14.78 -11.77 1.82
CA PRO A 554 -14.11 -12.04 3.09
C PRO A 554 -12.84 -11.23 3.33
N SER A 555 -12.40 -10.39 2.41
CA SER A 555 -11.38 -9.37 2.69
C SER A 555 -11.98 -8.07 3.23
N LEU A 556 -13.27 -7.83 2.95
CA LEU A 556 -13.98 -6.57 3.25
C LEU A 556 -14.78 -6.63 4.56
N PHE A 557 -14.88 -7.79 5.21
CA PHE A 557 -15.61 -8.01 6.48
C PHE A 557 -15.25 -7.00 7.58
N VAL A 558 -14.01 -6.52 7.53
CA VAL A 558 -13.40 -5.52 8.40
C VAL A 558 -14.17 -4.18 8.44
N TYR A 559 -14.83 -3.83 7.33
CA TYR A 559 -15.59 -2.59 7.20
C TYR A 559 -17.05 -2.73 7.69
N MET A 560 -17.55 -3.94 7.85
CA MET A 560 -18.93 -4.24 8.25
C MET A 560 -18.97 -5.47 9.15
N PRO A 561 -18.39 -5.37 10.37
CA PRO A 561 -18.29 -6.51 11.28
C PRO A 561 -19.66 -7.13 11.61
N ASP A 562 -20.70 -6.31 11.69
CA ASP A 562 -22.08 -6.75 11.96
C ASP A 562 -22.66 -7.67 10.87
N MET A 563 -22.05 -7.71 9.68
CA MET A 563 -22.47 -8.58 8.56
C MET A 563 -21.55 -9.80 8.37
N ALA A 564 -20.46 -9.89 9.12
CA ALA A 564 -19.48 -10.96 8.97
C ALA A 564 -20.06 -12.34 9.31
N SER A 565 -20.98 -12.44 10.28
CA SER A 565 -21.64 -13.70 10.64
C SER A 565 -22.38 -14.32 9.45
N LYS A 566 -23.14 -13.52 8.70
CA LYS A 566 -23.85 -13.97 7.49
C LYS A 566 -22.89 -14.47 6.41
N LEU A 567 -21.78 -13.77 6.24
CA LEU A 567 -20.73 -14.18 5.30
C LEU A 567 -20.12 -15.52 5.69
N ILE A 568 -19.89 -15.72 7.00
CA ILE A 568 -19.38 -16.99 7.52
C ILE A 568 -20.40 -18.09 7.30
N ASP A 569 -21.67 -17.89 7.67
CA ASP A 569 -22.75 -18.86 7.48
C ASP A 569 -22.83 -19.34 6.03
N GLU A 570 -22.70 -18.41 5.08
CA GLU A 570 -22.67 -18.72 3.67
C GLU A 570 -21.44 -19.55 3.27
N ILE A 571 -20.24 -19.19 3.75
CA ILE A 571 -19.01 -19.97 3.53
C ILE A 571 -19.16 -21.41 4.06
N GLU A 572 -19.67 -21.58 5.28
CA GLU A 572 -19.80 -22.91 5.90
C GLU A 572 -20.87 -23.74 5.17
N SER A 573 -21.97 -23.12 4.76
CA SER A 573 -23.07 -23.78 4.03
C SER A 573 -22.67 -24.21 2.62
N ILE A 574 -22.07 -23.30 1.84
CA ILE A 574 -21.73 -23.55 0.42
C ILE A 574 -20.50 -24.46 0.34
N TYR A 575 -19.42 -24.08 1.01
CA TYR A 575 -18.11 -24.73 0.85
C TYR A 575 -17.89 -25.87 1.85
N GLY A 576 -18.78 -26.06 2.84
CA GLY A 576 -18.58 -27.07 3.88
C GLY A 576 -17.36 -26.80 4.77
N LEU A 577 -16.89 -25.55 4.80
CA LEU A 577 -15.67 -25.17 5.52
C LEU A 577 -16.04 -24.64 6.90
N ASN A 578 -15.52 -25.23 7.97
CA ASN A 578 -15.66 -24.68 9.31
C ASN A 578 -14.55 -23.63 9.54
N VAL A 579 -14.92 -22.34 9.59
CA VAL A 579 -13.91 -21.26 9.69
C VAL A 579 -13.15 -21.31 11.01
N VAL A 580 -13.81 -21.74 12.09
CA VAL A 580 -13.19 -21.92 13.42
C VAL A 580 -12.15 -23.03 13.40
N GLN A 581 -12.46 -24.14 12.72
CA GLN A 581 -11.52 -25.24 12.54
C GLN A 581 -10.34 -24.81 11.68
N LEU A 582 -10.57 -24.11 10.55
CA LEU A 582 -9.48 -23.57 9.73
C LEU A 582 -8.56 -22.66 10.54
N ALA A 583 -9.13 -21.81 11.41
CA ALA A 583 -8.35 -20.94 12.28
C ALA A 583 -7.51 -21.73 13.30
N ARG A 584 -8.07 -22.78 13.91
CA ARG A 584 -7.36 -23.68 14.83
C ARG A 584 -6.23 -24.43 14.13
N GLU A 585 -6.47 -24.90 12.92
CA GLU A 585 -5.50 -25.59 12.06
C GLU A 585 -4.49 -24.64 11.40
N ARG A 586 -4.61 -23.32 11.63
CA ARG A 586 -3.72 -22.32 11.02
C ARG A 586 -3.73 -22.41 9.47
N ARG A 587 -4.92 -22.63 8.89
CA ARG A 587 -5.13 -22.72 7.44
C ARG A 587 -5.74 -21.45 6.88
N ARG A 588 -5.37 -21.15 5.63
CA ARG A 588 -5.85 -19.99 4.88
C ARG A 588 -7.25 -20.26 4.32
N LEU A 589 -8.14 -19.28 4.41
CA LEU A 589 -9.51 -19.44 3.88
C LEU A 589 -9.53 -19.54 2.34
N SER A 590 -8.83 -18.66 1.62
CA SER A 590 -8.88 -18.64 0.14
C SER A 590 -8.45 -19.97 -0.50
N PRO A 591 -7.24 -20.52 -0.23
CA PRO A 591 -6.88 -21.85 -0.73
C PRO A 591 -7.84 -22.96 -0.31
N ALA A 592 -8.41 -22.90 0.91
CA ALA A 592 -9.40 -23.87 1.34
C ALA A 592 -10.69 -23.79 0.49
N MET A 593 -11.16 -22.57 0.19
CA MET A 593 -12.30 -22.35 -0.72
C MET A 593 -12.00 -22.84 -2.14
N HIS A 594 -10.80 -22.57 -2.68
CA HIS A 594 -10.38 -23.09 -3.99
C HIS A 594 -10.34 -24.62 -4.01
N SER A 595 -9.86 -25.26 -2.94
CA SER A 595 -9.85 -26.72 -2.83
C SER A 595 -11.26 -27.32 -2.70
N ALA A 596 -12.16 -26.65 -1.98
CA ALA A 596 -13.55 -27.09 -1.79
C ALA A 596 -14.46 -26.74 -2.98
N TRP A 597 -13.97 -25.99 -3.97
CA TRP A 597 -14.79 -25.48 -5.07
C TRP A 597 -15.53 -26.58 -5.87
N PRO A 598 -14.90 -27.70 -6.30
CA PRO A 598 -15.61 -28.72 -7.07
C PRO A 598 -16.84 -29.28 -6.35
N GLU A 599 -16.71 -29.56 -5.05
CA GLU A 599 -17.78 -30.09 -4.20
C GLU A 599 -18.88 -29.04 -3.97
N ALA A 600 -18.51 -27.77 -3.77
CA ALA A 600 -19.44 -26.66 -3.63
C ALA A 600 -20.26 -26.44 -4.92
N ARG A 601 -19.60 -26.47 -6.07
CA ARG A 601 -20.21 -26.38 -7.40
C ARG A 601 -21.23 -27.50 -7.61
N ASP A 602 -20.82 -28.76 -7.41
CA ASP A 602 -21.70 -29.91 -7.67
C ASP A 602 -22.92 -29.90 -6.72
N ARG A 603 -22.72 -29.54 -5.44
CA ARG A 603 -23.81 -29.33 -4.49
C ARG A 603 -24.81 -28.25 -4.95
N ALA A 604 -24.32 -27.15 -5.51
CA ALA A 604 -25.18 -26.07 -5.98
C ALA A 604 -25.94 -26.44 -7.27
N LEU A 605 -25.34 -27.24 -8.14
CA LEU A 605 -25.99 -27.76 -9.35
C LEU A 605 -27.07 -28.80 -9.03
N ASP A 606 -26.90 -29.56 -7.95
CA ASP A 606 -27.89 -30.54 -7.47
C ASP A 606 -28.99 -29.93 -6.58
N GLY A 607 -28.72 -28.76 -5.98
CA GLY A 607 -29.61 -28.05 -5.06
C GLY A 607 -30.59 -27.09 -5.75
N GLU A 608 -31.29 -26.27 -4.95
CA GLU A 608 -32.21 -25.23 -5.45
C GLU A 608 -31.78 -23.81 -5.04
N ALA A 609 -30.65 -23.67 -4.33
CA ALA A 609 -30.20 -22.38 -3.81
C ALA A 609 -29.65 -21.43 -4.89
N TYR A 610 -29.13 -21.98 -6.00
CA TYR A 610 -28.50 -21.22 -7.07
C TYR A 610 -29.07 -21.60 -8.43
N SER A 611 -29.36 -20.57 -9.24
CA SER A 611 -29.85 -20.71 -10.62
C SER A 611 -28.72 -20.98 -11.60
N TYR A 612 -27.58 -20.35 -11.36
CA TYR A 612 -26.41 -20.41 -12.22
C TYR A 612 -25.15 -20.65 -11.40
N VAL A 613 -24.20 -21.37 -12.01
CA VAL A 613 -22.86 -21.54 -11.45
C VAL A 613 -21.83 -21.08 -12.47
N VAL A 614 -20.94 -20.19 -12.07
CA VAL A 614 -19.87 -19.64 -12.93
C VAL A 614 -18.52 -20.08 -12.40
N GLU A 615 -17.71 -20.72 -13.23
CA GLU A 615 -16.35 -21.13 -12.86
C GLU A 615 -15.33 -20.74 -13.92
N ARG A 616 -14.04 -20.77 -13.56
CA ARG A 616 -12.97 -20.63 -14.55
C ARG A 616 -12.92 -21.84 -15.46
N THR A 617 -12.72 -21.64 -16.76
CA THR A 617 -12.63 -22.72 -17.75
C THR A 617 -11.51 -23.72 -17.45
N ALA A 618 -10.44 -23.25 -16.80
CA ALA A 618 -9.30 -24.06 -16.35
C ALA A 618 -9.64 -25.07 -15.24
N THR A 619 -10.79 -24.92 -14.57
CA THR A 619 -11.26 -25.86 -13.55
C THR A 619 -11.83 -27.12 -14.22
N ALA A 620 -11.60 -28.29 -13.59
CA ALA A 620 -12.12 -29.57 -14.07
C ALA A 620 -13.65 -29.50 -14.20
N ARG A 621 -14.15 -29.76 -15.41
CA ARG A 621 -15.58 -29.64 -15.76
C ARG A 621 -16.43 -30.62 -14.95
N SER A 622 -17.60 -30.17 -14.49
CA SER A 622 -18.63 -31.07 -13.94
C SER A 622 -19.18 -32.02 -15.02
N GLU A 623 -19.30 -33.32 -14.71
CA GLU A 623 -19.71 -34.35 -15.67
C GLU A 623 -21.22 -34.36 -15.94
N THR A 624 -22.02 -33.89 -14.99
CA THR A 624 -23.49 -34.00 -15.01
C THR A 624 -24.20 -32.71 -15.39
N ALA A 625 -23.49 -31.60 -15.47
CA ALA A 625 -24.06 -30.26 -15.57
C ALA A 625 -24.18 -29.75 -17.01
N LEU A 626 -25.31 -29.09 -17.31
CA LEU A 626 -25.54 -28.41 -18.59
C LEU A 626 -24.72 -27.11 -18.64
N VAL A 627 -23.80 -27.02 -19.59
CA VAL A 627 -23.06 -25.79 -19.89
C VAL A 627 -23.92 -24.92 -20.80
N LEU A 628 -24.26 -23.72 -20.33
CA LEU A 628 -25.02 -22.72 -21.08
C LEU A 628 -24.11 -21.81 -21.91
N TYR A 629 -22.91 -21.55 -21.40
CA TYR A 629 -21.91 -20.69 -22.03
C TYR A 629 -20.51 -21.10 -21.60
N GLU A 630 -19.54 -21.05 -22.52
CA GLU A 630 -18.14 -21.34 -22.23
C GLU A 630 -17.24 -20.54 -23.18
N ASN A 631 -16.18 -19.94 -22.63
CA ASN A 631 -15.10 -19.33 -23.39
C ASN A 631 -13.73 -19.64 -22.73
N GLU A 632 -12.65 -18.98 -23.15
CA GLU A 632 -11.31 -19.24 -22.59
C GLU A 632 -11.14 -18.82 -21.12
N TYR A 633 -12.04 -18.00 -20.59
CA TYR A 633 -11.97 -17.46 -19.22
C TYR A 633 -12.89 -18.21 -18.27
N VAL A 634 -14.19 -18.30 -18.61
CA VAL A 634 -15.21 -18.89 -17.73
C VAL A 634 -16.15 -19.86 -18.45
N ARG A 635 -16.75 -20.72 -17.64
CA ARG A 635 -17.81 -21.65 -17.96
C ARG A 635 -19.01 -21.36 -17.06
N ILE A 636 -20.20 -21.30 -17.65
CA ILE A 636 -21.46 -21.00 -16.97
C ILE A 636 -22.38 -22.21 -17.12
N TYR A 637 -22.86 -22.69 -15.99
CA TYR A 637 -23.81 -23.78 -15.87
C TYR A 637 -25.20 -23.25 -15.53
N GLY A 638 -26.22 -23.90 -16.08
CA GLY A 638 -27.61 -23.71 -15.66
C GLY A 638 -28.02 -24.83 -14.73
N ASN A 639 -28.71 -24.50 -13.64
CA ASN A 639 -29.34 -25.51 -12.81
C ASN A 639 -30.55 -26.11 -13.56
N PRO A 640 -30.52 -27.40 -13.94
CA PRO A 640 -31.57 -28.00 -14.75
C PRO A 640 -32.94 -28.00 -14.08
N ARG A 641 -33.01 -28.01 -12.73
CA ARG A 641 -34.26 -27.96 -11.99
C ARG A 641 -34.93 -26.59 -12.05
N GLN A 642 -34.13 -25.52 -12.11
CA GLN A 642 -34.65 -24.16 -12.25
C GLN A 642 -34.85 -23.72 -13.70
N ALA A 643 -34.03 -24.22 -14.64
CA ALA A 643 -34.20 -23.96 -16.07
C ALA A 643 -35.58 -24.40 -16.59
N ALA A 644 -36.13 -25.49 -16.05
CA ALA A 644 -37.49 -25.94 -16.35
C ALA A 644 -38.58 -24.99 -15.82
N THR A 645 -38.30 -24.26 -14.74
CA THR A 645 -39.25 -23.31 -14.13
C THR A 645 -39.21 -21.95 -14.82
N VAL A 646 -38.04 -21.54 -15.34
CA VAL A 646 -37.88 -20.30 -16.13
C VAL A 646 -38.36 -20.47 -17.56
N ALA A 647 -38.23 -21.65 -18.17
CA ALA A 647 -38.76 -21.92 -19.51
C ALA A 647 -40.30 -22.15 -19.56
N ALA A 648 -40.93 -22.36 -18.39
CA ALA A 648 -42.38 -22.55 -18.26
C ALA A 648 -43.14 -21.25 -17.96
N ASN A 649 -42.42 -20.16 -17.66
CA ASN A 649 -42.93 -18.80 -17.50
C ASN A 649 -42.55 -17.94 -18.70
#